data_AF-A0A7Z9BXY1-F1
#
_entry.id   AF-A0A7Z9BXY1-F1
#
_cell.length_a   1.000
_cell.length_b   1.000
_cell.length_c   1.000
_cell.angle_alpha   90.00
_cell.angle_beta   90.00
_cell.angle_gamma   90.00
#
_symmetry.space_group_name_H-M   'P 1'
#
loop_
_entity.id
_entity.type
_entity.pdbx_description
1 polymer ?
#
loop_
_entity_poly.entity_id
_entity_poly.type
_entity_poly.pdbx_seq_one_letter_code
_entity_poly.pdbx_strand_id
1 'polypeptide(L)'
;MVLKPETDPTTGQLRLVGDNTAENVKFFPGELAVFPLGAFLLGGDDTVRGSSDPELIYGNLENDQLFGEGGNDTLFGGQGNDQISGDAGNDLLFGEAGNDQFIGFVNPDNPSELSGIEGDDTIYAGSGDDQIRENQGKDLIFGGQGNDELRSGLENDLVEGNDGDDFIGAEDGDDTVSGGNGNDQVRGDVGNDLVEGNVGDDQVSGGSENDTLFGGQGNDQLSGDDGDDRLSGDEGIDTLIGGDGKDIFVLDSRQLGSNPESSETIVDYKPGEDIIFLTGDLGFENLTSKPDPRTENSTILEAQSGGIVAVLQGIKPDQINRSNFIIPGVVEFSSDQFAVNENGTPINPITVVRNSGNDGEISVTVVPVPTPLTPGGNQINTNPIVVNFGNGDNTPKIINIPIVNDNVPNYAANVFLTLENPTNFAQLGTPNQATLDIIDDEIPPSAVGTLINPIPEASAQFGSALSPVANNFVGVGAPGQTNNQGIAYLFNLTTQQPTLTFRNPSPSAGNSAFGQSIATIVGDNVIIGAPQDSSLAPNSGAVYVFSTATGTPYLLVNNPTPDVFDLFGYSVATLGNNIIVGAPNDSTLAPAGGTAYLFDGNTGQLLQTFLNPNPQANDFFGASVAAVGGDRILIGAPASLTPGGGQQPGEAYIFDSVTGQLLQTFKNPIPGLDNFGYSVAWSGIGRDILIGAPGDDSGGIDTGTAFLLDGITGAVLQTYNAPKMEDYNQFGQAIALIGNDVLVGSPGYGLANLGGTFRYELRTGNLVQTYLSPVTDNADTDLNFGASVASVANLILVGVPGLDTTLPSVGAVNQFV
;
A
#
# COMPACT_ATOMS: atom_id res chain seq x y z
N MET A 1 -43.03 -7.76 -33.78
CA MET A 1 -42.29 -7.45 -35.04
C MET A 1 -41.16 -8.45 -35.22
N VAL A 2 -40.91 -9.01 -36.43
CA VAL A 2 -39.69 -9.83 -36.66
C VAL A 2 -38.56 -8.89 -37.06
N LEU A 3 -37.73 -8.48 -36.09
CA LEU A 3 -36.53 -7.69 -36.33
C LEU A 3 -35.42 -8.59 -36.89
N LYS A 4 -34.70 -8.10 -37.92
CA LYS A 4 -33.49 -8.75 -38.44
C LYS A 4 -32.27 -7.90 -38.07
N PRO A 5 -31.18 -8.50 -37.56
CA PRO A 5 -29.94 -7.76 -37.35
C PRO A 5 -29.29 -7.41 -38.69
N GLU A 6 -28.88 -6.15 -38.84
CA GLU A 6 -28.00 -5.70 -39.92
C GLU A 6 -26.71 -5.10 -39.32
N THR A 7 -25.59 -5.26 -40.01
CA THR A 7 -24.31 -4.68 -39.60
C THR A 7 -24.12 -3.32 -40.26
N ASP A 8 -23.87 -2.27 -39.47
CA ASP A 8 -23.59 -0.93 -39.97
C ASP A 8 -22.37 -0.97 -40.91
N PRO A 9 -22.52 -0.57 -42.19
CA PRO A 9 -21.45 -0.71 -43.19
C PRO A 9 -20.29 0.27 -42.99
N THR A 10 -20.39 1.20 -42.05
CA THR A 10 -19.41 2.24 -41.73
C THR A 10 -18.64 1.93 -40.46
N THR A 11 -19.32 1.41 -39.43
CA THR A 11 -18.71 1.14 -38.11
C THR A 11 -18.53 -0.35 -37.81
N GLY A 12 -19.23 -1.24 -38.52
CA GLY A 12 -19.18 -2.69 -38.31
C GLY A 12 -19.98 -3.19 -37.10
N GLN A 13 -20.75 -2.34 -36.42
CA GLN A 13 -21.59 -2.73 -35.28
C GLN A 13 -22.99 -3.20 -35.73
N LEU A 14 -23.60 -4.11 -34.97
CA LEU A 14 -24.94 -4.64 -35.26
C LEU A 14 -26.01 -3.63 -34.85
N ARG A 15 -27.00 -3.34 -35.71
CA ARG A 15 -28.15 -2.48 -35.39
C ARG A 15 -29.48 -3.14 -35.78
N LEU A 16 -30.52 -2.87 -34.98
CA LEU A 16 -31.91 -3.23 -35.28
C LEU A 16 -32.65 -1.97 -35.78
N VAL A 17 -33.48 -2.11 -36.81
CA VAL A 17 -34.25 -0.99 -37.39
C VAL A 17 -35.74 -1.31 -37.31
N GLY A 18 -36.49 -0.51 -36.55
CA GLY A 18 -37.96 -0.52 -36.50
C GLY A 18 -38.58 0.74 -37.11
N ASP A 19 -39.74 0.60 -37.76
CA ASP A 19 -40.54 1.69 -38.29
C ASP A 19 -41.52 2.21 -37.22
N ASN A 20 -41.58 3.54 -37.06
CA ASN A 20 -42.37 4.27 -36.05
C ASN A 20 -43.89 4.00 -36.09
N THR A 21 -44.37 2.93 -35.45
CA THR A 21 -45.74 2.87 -34.92
C THR A 21 -45.79 2.02 -33.65
N ALA A 22 -46.31 2.60 -32.56
CA ALA A 22 -46.52 1.95 -31.28
C ALA A 22 -47.41 0.71 -31.39
N GLU A 23 -46.94 -0.43 -30.88
CA GLU A 23 -47.75 -1.61 -30.58
C GLU A 23 -47.24 -2.24 -29.28
N ASN A 24 -48.10 -2.36 -28.26
CA ASN A 24 -47.82 -3.07 -27.01
C ASN A 24 -47.26 -4.47 -27.30
N VAL A 25 -45.98 -4.71 -27.02
CA VAL A 25 -45.36 -6.02 -27.21
C VAL A 25 -45.41 -6.79 -25.89
N LYS A 26 -46.29 -7.80 -25.81
CA LYS A 26 -46.21 -8.84 -24.77
C LYS A 26 -45.39 -10.01 -25.28
N PHE A 27 -44.25 -10.29 -24.66
CA PHE A 27 -43.50 -11.53 -24.89
C PHE A 27 -44.10 -12.67 -24.04
N PHE A 28 -44.18 -13.87 -24.60
CA PHE A 28 -44.68 -15.07 -23.91
C PHE A 28 -43.53 -16.06 -23.65
N PRO A 29 -43.65 -16.95 -22.64
CA PRO A 29 -42.57 -17.86 -22.26
C PRO A 29 -42.14 -18.78 -23.41
N GLY A 30 -40.85 -18.77 -23.77
CA GLY A 30 -40.23 -19.73 -24.68
C GLY A 30 -39.58 -19.18 -25.96
N GLU A 31 -39.56 -17.86 -26.19
CA GLU A 31 -38.76 -17.22 -27.25
C GLU A 31 -37.57 -16.45 -26.65
N LEU A 32 -36.57 -17.17 -26.18
CA LEU A 32 -35.27 -16.61 -25.79
C LEU A 32 -34.46 -16.24 -27.05
N ALA A 33 -34.25 -14.94 -27.26
CA ALA A 33 -33.02 -14.44 -27.84
C ALA A 33 -32.24 -13.73 -26.73
N VAL A 34 -31.49 -14.54 -25.97
CA VAL A 34 -30.46 -14.06 -25.05
C VAL A 34 -29.48 -13.19 -25.83
N PHE A 35 -29.43 -11.90 -25.50
CA PHE A 35 -28.31 -11.04 -25.86
C PHE A 35 -27.44 -10.88 -24.61
N PRO A 36 -26.12 -11.13 -24.66
CA PRO A 36 -25.21 -10.89 -23.54
C PRO A 36 -25.06 -9.40 -23.13
N LEU A 37 -25.89 -8.51 -23.66
CA LEU A 37 -25.75 -7.04 -23.62
C LEU A 37 -27.10 -6.30 -23.46
N GLY A 38 -28.17 -6.96 -22.99
CA GLY A 38 -29.45 -6.32 -22.64
C GLY A 38 -30.48 -6.20 -23.78
N ALA A 39 -31.74 -5.93 -23.40
CA ALA A 39 -32.85 -5.62 -24.31
C ALA A 39 -32.90 -4.11 -24.61
N PHE A 40 -32.95 -3.72 -25.89
CA PHE A 40 -33.02 -2.31 -26.32
C PHE A 40 -34.35 -2.06 -27.02
N LEU A 41 -35.15 -1.12 -26.51
CA LEU A 41 -36.39 -0.64 -27.14
C LEU A 41 -36.17 0.78 -27.68
N LEU A 42 -36.92 1.16 -28.72
CA LEU A 42 -36.77 2.45 -29.40
C LEU A 42 -38.15 3.16 -29.41
N GLY A 43 -38.51 3.75 -28.27
CA GLY A 43 -39.51 4.81 -28.07
C GLY A 43 -40.97 4.38 -27.84
N GLY A 44 -41.61 5.05 -26.87
CA GLY A 44 -43.01 4.93 -26.45
C GLY A 44 -43.21 4.09 -25.17
N ASP A 45 -44.26 4.37 -24.39
CA ASP A 45 -44.61 3.65 -23.15
C ASP A 45 -44.66 2.10 -23.35
N ASP A 46 -43.64 1.40 -22.88
CA ASP A 46 -43.41 -0.03 -23.08
C ASP A 46 -43.75 -0.87 -21.83
N THR A 47 -43.86 -2.18 -22.01
CA THR A 47 -44.02 -3.12 -20.90
C THR A 47 -43.11 -4.33 -21.11
N VAL A 48 -42.09 -4.47 -20.27
CA VAL A 48 -41.05 -5.51 -20.36
C VAL A 48 -41.15 -6.44 -19.16
N ARG A 49 -41.11 -7.75 -19.41
CA ARG A 49 -41.09 -8.79 -18.37
C ARG A 49 -39.90 -9.72 -18.59
N GLY A 50 -39.09 -9.90 -17.55
CA GLY A 50 -37.98 -10.83 -17.45
C GLY A 50 -38.46 -12.27 -17.26
N SER A 51 -37.60 -13.11 -16.70
CA SER A 51 -37.85 -14.52 -16.53
C SER A 51 -37.54 -15.00 -15.12
N SER A 52 -36.93 -16.18 -14.98
CA SER A 52 -36.48 -16.68 -13.66
C SER A 52 -34.95 -16.77 -13.59
N ASP A 53 -34.27 -16.18 -14.59
CA ASP A 53 -32.83 -16.18 -14.78
C ASP A 53 -32.35 -14.72 -14.61
N PRO A 54 -31.07 -14.46 -14.30
CA PRO A 54 -30.53 -13.09 -14.22
C PRO A 54 -30.54 -12.33 -15.56
N GLU A 55 -31.19 -11.18 -15.60
CA GLU A 55 -31.43 -10.35 -16.78
C GLU A 55 -30.93 -8.91 -16.67
N LEU A 56 -30.77 -8.26 -17.84
CA LEU A 56 -30.45 -6.83 -17.97
C LEU A 56 -31.51 -6.16 -18.85
N ILE A 57 -32.30 -5.25 -18.28
CA ILE A 57 -33.51 -4.65 -18.88
C ILE A 57 -33.35 -3.12 -18.94
N TYR A 58 -33.71 -2.52 -20.08
CA TYR A 58 -33.71 -1.05 -20.29
C TYR A 58 -35.07 -0.58 -20.82
N GLY A 59 -35.72 0.39 -20.16
CA GLY A 59 -36.93 1.09 -20.61
C GLY A 59 -36.63 2.15 -21.67
N ASN A 60 -35.62 3.00 -21.40
CA ASN A 60 -35.04 4.04 -22.26
C ASN A 60 -35.74 5.41 -22.17
N LEU A 61 -36.79 5.67 -22.94
CA LEU A 61 -37.48 6.98 -23.00
C LEU A 61 -38.97 6.72 -22.83
N GLU A 62 -39.70 7.76 -22.38
CA GLU A 62 -41.14 7.68 -22.12
C GLU A 62 -41.49 6.81 -20.89
N ASN A 63 -42.76 6.52 -20.62
CA ASN A 63 -43.19 5.93 -19.33
C ASN A 63 -43.36 4.41 -19.44
N ASP A 64 -42.41 3.65 -18.92
CA ASP A 64 -42.30 2.22 -19.11
C ASP A 64 -42.76 1.39 -17.89
N GLN A 65 -43.02 0.11 -18.10
CA GLN A 65 -43.28 -0.87 -17.04
C GLN A 65 -42.28 -2.03 -17.15
N LEU A 66 -41.36 -2.15 -16.20
CA LEU A 66 -40.28 -3.14 -16.18
C LEU A 66 -40.49 -4.12 -15.02
N PHE A 67 -40.50 -5.43 -15.30
CA PHE A 67 -40.61 -6.50 -14.31
C PHE A 67 -39.45 -7.49 -14.50
N GLY A 68 -38.64 -7.76 -13.48
CA GLY A 68 -37.57 -8.76 -13.48
C GLY A 68 -38.12 -10.19 -13.36
N GLU A 69 -39.16 -10.34 -12.54
CA GLU A 69 -39.87 -11.58 -12.16
C GLU A 69 -39.04 -12.46 -11.20
N GLY A 70 -37.96 -13.09 -11.66
CA GLY A 70 -37.12 -13.89 -10.77
C GLY A 70 -35.69 -13.94 -11.28
N GLY A 71 -34.72 -13.98 -10.39
CA GLY A 71 -33.31 -13.91 -10.79
C GLY A 71 -32.62 -12.81 -10.01
N ASN A 72 -31.40 -12.46 -10.41
CA ASN A 72 -30.73 -11.27 -9.87
C ASN A 72 -30.55 -10.33 -11.05
N ASP A 73 -31.52 -9.47 -11.25
CA ASP A 73 -31.71 -8.68 -12.44
C ASP A 73 -31.09 -7.29 -12.29
N THR A 74 -30.91 -6.62 -13.42
CA THR A 74 -30.56 -5.20 -13.47
C THR A 74 -31.53 -4.47 -14.38
N LEU A 75 -32.33 -3.57 -13.82
CA LEU A 75 -33.37 -2.83 -14.55
C LEU A 75 -33.02 -1.34 -14.57
N PHE A 76 -33.12 -0.73 -15.75
CA PHE A 76 -32.97 0.71 -15.97
C PHE A 76 -34.26 1.27 -16.55
N GLY A 77 -34.95 2.16 -15.84
CA GLY A 77 -36.14 2.90 -16.29
C GLY A 77 -35.82 3.77 -17.49
N GLY A 78 -35.06 4.84 -17.26
CA GLY A 78 -34.65 5.75 -18.33
C GLY A 78 -35.19 7.15 -18.11
N GLN A 79 -35.60 7.82 -19.19
CA GLN A 79 -36.33 9.09 -19.08
C GLN A 79 -37.83 8.83 -19.08
N GLY A 80 -38.57 9.34 -18.12
CA GLY A 80 -40.02 9.18 -18.04
C GLY A 80 -40.44 8.89 -16.62
N ASN A 81 -41.71 8.62 -16.43
CA ASN A 81 -42.26 8.19 -15.15
C ASN A 81 -42.51 6.69 -15.24
N ASP A 82 -41.53 5.91 -14.84
CA ASP A 82 -41.47 4.47 -15.04
C ASP A 82 -42.07 3.70 -13.86
N GLN A 83 -42.49 2.47 -14.11
CA GLN A 83 -42.86 1.50 -13.07
C GLN A 83 -41.88 0.35 -13.13
N ILE A 84 -41.11 0.15 -12.06
CA ILE A 84 -40.02 -0.82 -12.00
C ILE A 84 -40.28 -1.81 -10.87
N SER A 85 -40.05 -3.09 -11.13
CA SER A 85 -40.20 -4.17 -10.15
C SER A 85 -39.15 -5.24 -10.43
N GLY A 86 -38.26 -5.48 -9.47
CA GLY A 86 -37.34 -6.62 -9.50
C GLY A 86 -38.07 -7.96 -9.35
N ASP A 87 -39.06 -7.98 -8.45
CA ASP A 87 -39.73 -9.17 -7.94
C ASP A 87 -38.73 -10.05 -7.17
N ALA A 88 -38.52 -11.33 -7.51
CA ALA A 88 -37.83 -12.25 -6.62
C ALA A 88 -36.33 -12.38 -6.91
N GLY A 89 -35.50 -12.26 -5.87
CA GLY A 89 -34.05 -12.35 -5.92
C GLY A 89 -33.40 -10.99 -5.67
N ASN A 90 -32.07 -10.91 -5.75
CA ASN A 90 -31.37 -9.69 -5.35
C ASN A 90 -31.08 -8.84 -6.58
N ASP A 91 -31.87 -7.80 -6.75
CA ASP A 91 -31.94 -7.00 -7.96
C ASP A 91 -31.25 -5.64 -7.82
N LEU A 92 -30.88 -5.07 -8.96
CA LEU A 92 -30.29 -3.74 -9.07
C LEU A 92 -31.18 -2.86 -9.96
N LEU A 93 -31.86 -1.89 -9.36
CA LEU A 93 -32.91 -1.11 -10.01
C LEU A 93 -32.50 0.37 -10.12
N PHE A 94 -32.66 0.95 -11.30
CA PHE A 94 -32.39 2.37 -11.59
C PHE A 94 -33.62 3.02 -12.22
N GLY A 95 -34.15 4.10 -11.66
CA GLY A 95 -35.25 4.89 -12.26
C GLY A 95 -34.71 5.86 -13.31
N GLU A 96 -33.63 6.55 -12.94
CA GLU A 96 -32.93 7.59 -13.71
C GLU A 96 -33.65 8.94 -13.69
N ALA A 97 -34.51 9.27 -14.66
CA ALA A 97 -35.04 10.63 -14.79
C ALA A 97 -36.55 10.68 -15.01
N GLY A 98 -37.25 11.31 -14.06
CA GLY A 98 -38.69 11.50 -14.02
C GLY A 98 -39.24 10.88 -12.73
N ASN A 99 -40.56 10.96 -12.53
CA ASN A 99 -41.15 10.52 -11.26
C ASN A 99 -41.49 9.03 -11.36
N ASP A 100 -40.61 8.20 -10.86
CA ASP A 100 -40.60 6.76 -11.00
C ASP A 100 -41.30 6.06 -9.82
N GLN A 101 -41.74 4.84 -10.08
CA GLN A 101 -42.48 4.03 -9.14
C GLN A 101 -41.86 2.64 -9.01
N PHE A 102 -41.28 2.35 -7.86
CA PHE A 102 -40.76 1.03 -7.51
C PHE A 102 -41.82 0.33 -6.66
N ILE A 103 -42.48 -0.67 -7.25
CA ILE A 103 -43.50 -1.45 -6.54
C ILE A 103 -43.35 -2.93 -6.87
N GLY A 104 -43.33 -3.77 -5.84
CA GLY A 104 -43.65 -5.19 -6.01
C GLY A 104 -45.03 -5.43 -6.62
N PHE A 105 -45.20 -6.52 -7.38
CA PHE A 105 -46.44 -6.82 -8.10
C PHE A 105 -47.69 -6.74 -7.18
N VAL A 106 -48.53 -5.73 -7.40
CA VAL A 106 -49.85 -5.61 -6.76
C VAL A 106 -50.82 -6.49 -7.51
N ASN A 107 -51.31 -7.56 -6.89
CA ASN A 107 -52.35 -8.38 -7.50
C ASN A 107 -53.60 -7.51 -7.80
N PRO A 108 -54.01 -7.32 -9.07
CA PRO A 108 -55.15 -6.47 -9.40
C PRO A 108 -56.49 -7.00 -8.87
N ASP A 109 -56.57 -8.28 -8.50
CA ASP A 109 -57.73 -8.89 -7.84
C ASP A 109 -57.69 -8.77 -6.30
N ASN A 110 -56.52 -8.41 -5.73
CA ASN A 110 -56.34 -8.17 -4.29
C ASN A 110 -55.20 -7.15 -4.04
N PRO A 111 -55.47 -5.84 -4.07
CA PRO A 111 -54.46 -4.79 -3.94
C PRO A 111 -53.74 -4.73 -2.59
N SER A 112 -54.09 -5.62 -1.66
CA SER A 112 -53.56 -5.73 -0.30
C SER A 112 -52.55 -6.88 -0.13
N GLU A 113 -52.28 -7.67 -1.17
CA GLU A 113 -51.16 -8.61 -1.22
C GLU A 113 -50.09 -8.03 -2.16
N LEU A 114 -48.99 -7.49 -1.60
CA LEU A 114 -47.73 -7.48 -2.32
C LEU A 114 -47.21 -8.92 -2.29
N SER A 115 -46.97 -9.49 -3.46
CA SER A 115 -46.41 -10.83 -3.60
C SER A 115 -45.39 -10.76 -4.71
N GLY A 116 -44.11 -10.96 -4.40
CA GLY A 116 -43.06 -11.04 -5.41
C GLY A 116 -41.71 -10.50 -4.97
N ILE A 117 -41.66 -9.53 -4.07
CA ILE A 117 -40.45 -8.81 -3.65
C ILE A 117 -39.77 -9.49 -2.45
N GLU A 118 -39.23 -10.67 -2.70
CA GLU A 118 -38.34 -11.37 -1.76
C GLU A 118 -36.90 -11.21 -2.28
N GLY A 119 -36.01 -10.57 -1.54
CA GLY A 119 -34.61 -10.42 -1.94
C GLY A 119 -33.93 -9.24 -1.26
N ASP A 120 -32.59 -9.22 -1.23
CA ASP A 120 -31.87 -8.02 -0.76
C ASP A 120 -31.58 -7.14 -1.99
N ASP A 121 -32.37 -6.09 -2.18
CA ASP A 121 -32.37 -5.25 -3.38
C ASP A 121 -31.51 -3.99 -3.23
N THR A 122 -31.06 -3.44 -4.36
CA THR A 122 -30.40 -2.13 -4.41
C THR A 122 -31.12 -1.23 -5.40
N ILE A 123 -31.66 -0.10 -4.90
CA ILE A 123 -32.50 0.81 -5.66
C ILE A 123 -31.86 2.20 -5.73
N TYR A 124 -31.78 2.74 -6.94
CA TYR A 124 -31.39 4.12 -7.23
C TYR A 124 -32.55 4.79 -7.97
N ALA A 125 -33.40 5.55 -7.28
CA ALA A 125 -34.59 6.16 -7.89
C ALA A 125 -34.19 7.22 -8.92
N GLY A 126 -33.36 8.19 -8.54
CA GLY A 126 -32.65 9.06 -9.48
C GLY A 126 -33.07 10.51 -9.35
N SER A 127 -33.86 11.04 -10.28
CA SER A 127 -34.32 12.43 -10.25
C SER A 127 -35.78 12.52 -10.58
N GLY A 128 -36.58 13.17 -9.74
CA GLY A 128 -38.03 13.16 -9.80
C GLY A 128 -38.60 13.10 -8.39
N ASP A 129 -39.91 13.26 -8.25
CA ASP A 129 -40.57 12.93 -6.98
C ASP A 129 -40.98 11.45 -7.06
N ASP A 130 -40.16 10.56 -6.50
CA ASP A 130 -40.22 9.11 -6.69
C ASP A 130 -41.01 8.41 -5.57
N GLN A 131 -41.54 7.23 -5.87
CA GLN A 131 -42.25 6.41 -4.88
C GLN A 131 -41.66 5.00 -4.84
N ILE A 132 -41.12 4.61 -3.68
CA ILE A 132 -40.54 3.29 -3.43
C ILE A 132 -41.35 2.59 -2.35
N ARG A 133 -41.75 1.35 -2.62
CA ARG A 133 -42.38 0.49 -1.62
C ARG A 133 -41.95 -0.96 -1.78
N GLU A 134 -41.01 -1.34 -0.93
CA GLU A 134 -40.53 -2.71 -0.76
C GLU A 134 -41.28 -3.45 0.37
N ASN A 135 -40.84 -4.65 0.74
CA ASN A 135 -41.56 -5.51 1.70
C ASN A 135 -40.67 -6.52 2.42
N GLN A 136 -39.87 -7.35 1.76
CA GLN A 136 -39.03 -8.34 2.46
C GLN A 136 -37.65 -8.35 1.85
N GLY A 137 -36.63 -8.12 2.67
CA GLY A 137 -35.27 -8.00 2.15
C GLY A 137 -34.43 -7.19 3.09
N LYS A 138 -33.11 -7.26 2.94
CA LYS A 138 -32.22 -6.24 3.48
C LYS A 138 -31.85 -5.28 2.37
N ASP A 139 -32.66 -4.26 2.23
CA ASP A 139 -32.66 -3.41 1.06
C ASP A 139 -31.72 -2.21 1.22
N LEU A 140 -31.17 -1.76 0.10
CA LEU A 140 -30.38 -0.55 -0.02
C LEU A 140 -31.08 0.43 -0.95
N ILE A 141 -31.64 1.50 -0.39
CA ILE A 141 -32.49 2.44 -1.13
C ILE A 141 -31.85 3.83 -1.16
N PHE A 142 -31.73 4.41 -2.35
CA PHE A 142 -31.36 5.80 -2.57
C PHE A 142 -32.49 6.52 -3.34
N GLY A 143 -33.15 7.50 -2.71
CA GLY A 143 -34.21 8.33 -3.31
C GLY A 143 -33.67 9.18 -4.47
N GLY A 144 -32.79 10.14 -4.18
CA GLY A 144 -32.03 10.86 -5.19
C GLY A 144 -32.32 12.35 -5.20
N GLN A 145 -32.93 12.89 -6.25
CA GLN A 145 -33.30 14.31 -6.32
C GLN A 145 -34.79 14.47 -6.47
N GLY A 146 -35.45 15.21 -5.59
CA GLY A 146 -36.88 15.49 -5.61
C GLY A 146 -37.54 15.01 -4.33
N ASN A 147 -38.84 15.22 -4.18
CA ASN A 147 -39.51 14.93 -2.91
C ASN A 147 -40.06 13.50 -2.93
N ASP A 148 -39.34 12.57 -2.31
CA ASP A 148 -39.57 11.14 -2.47
C ASP A 148 -40.46 10.56 -1.36
N GLU A 149 -41.18 9.47 -1.68
CA GLU A 149 -41.92 8.65 -0.71
C GLU A 149 -41.31 7.25 -0.65
N LEU A 150 -40.55 6.97 0.41
CA LEU A 150 -39.76 5.75 0.58
C LEU A 150 -40.31 4.85 1.69
N ARG A 151 -40.52 3.57 1.38
CA ARG A 151 -40.91 2.52 2.33
C ARG A 151 -40.08 1.25 2.09
N SER A 152 -39.28 0.84 3.06
CA SER A 152 -38.32 -0.27 2.89
C SER A 152 -38.88 -1.63 3.32
N GLY A 153 -39.69 -1.71 4.38
CA GLY A 153 -40.56 -2.86 4.60
C GLY A 153 -40.17 -3.72 5.80
N LEU A 154 -39.66 -4.93 5.59
CA LEU A 154 -39.35 -5.87 6.67
C LEU A 154 -37.88 -6.28 6.61
N GLU A 155 -37.29 -6.55 7.79
CA GLU A 155 -35.86 -6.81 8.00
C GLU A 155 -35.03 -5.53 8.04
N ASN A 156 -33.70 -5.66 8.06
CA ASN A 156 -32.82 -4.53 8.38
C ASN A 156 -32.35 -3.85 7.09
N ASP A 157 -32.81 -2.62 6.88
CA ASP A 157 -32.62 -1.84 5.67
C ASP A 157 -31.64 -0.67 5.85
N LEU A 158 -31.12 -0.18 4.71
CA LEU A 158 -30.36 1.06 4.62
C LEU A 158 -31.05 2.00 3.61
N VAL A 159 -31.55 3.12 4.10
CA VAL A 159 -32.36 4.07 3.30
C VAL A 159 -31.75 5.48 3.34
N GLU A 160 -31.52 6.07 2.17
CA GLU A 160 -31.05 7.45 2.00
C GLU A 160 -32.04 8.23 1.11
N GLY A 161 -32.72 9.25 1.65
CA GLY A 161 -33.61 10.14 0.88
C GLY A 161 -32.86 10.97 -0.16
N ASN A 162 -31.71 11.53 0.24
CA ASN A 162 -30.86 12.43 -0.56
C ASN A 162 -31.44 13.85 -0.70
N ASP A 163 -31.55 14.44 -1.89
CA ASP A 163 -31.97 15.84 -2.06
C ASP A 163 -33.50 15.94 -2.21
N GLY A 164 -34.22 16.58 -1.30
CA GLY A 164 -35.68 16.68 -1.38
C GLY A 164 -36.33 16.96 -0.03
N ASP A 165 -37.61 17.37 -0.01
CA ASP A 165 -38.40 17.23 1.22
C ASP A 165 -39.07 15.83 1.20
N ASP A 166 -38.43 14.86 1.84
CA ASP A 166 -38.76 13.43 1.69
C ASP A 166 -39.71 12.92 2.78
N PHE A 167 -40.41 11.84 2.45
CA PHE A 167 -41.19 11.04 3.39
C PHE A 167 -40.62 9.62 3.43
N ILE A 168 -40.07 9.22 4.57
CA ILE A 168 -39.41 7.93 4.74
C ILE A 168 -40.06 7.17 5.90
N GLY A 169 -40.41 5.92 5.68
CA GLY A 169 -40.77 4.97 6.74
C GLY A 169 -40.04 3.65 6.56
N ALA A 170 -39.18 3.28 7.51
CA ALA A 170 -38.38 2.06 7.40
C ALA A 170 -39.18 0.77 7.70
N GLU A 171 -40.29 0.90 8.44
CA GLU A 171 -41.23 -0.19 8.76
C GLU A 171 -40.68 -1.17 9.82
N ASP A 172 -40.62 -2.49 9.62
CA ASP A 172 -40.14 -3.42 10.67
C ASP A 172 -38.68 -3.84 10.43
N GLY A 173 -37.74 -3.49 11.31
CA GLY A 173 -36.32 -3.77 11.11
C GLY A 173 -35.44 -3.17 12.21
N ASP A 174 -34.16 -3.55 12.31
CA ASP A 174 -33.20 -2.63 12.93
C ASP A 174 -32.55 -1.86 11.77
N ASP A 175 -33.10 -0.71 11.44
CA ASP A 175 -32.85 0.02 10.19
C ASP A 175 -31.81 1.13 10.36
N THR A 176 -31.20 1.53 9.25
CA THR A 176 -30.36 2.73 9.17
C THR A 176 -30.92 3.68 8.12
N VAL A 177 -31.34 4.87 8.56
CA VAL A 177 -32.11 5.80 7.73
C VAL A 177 -31.49 7.19 7.78
N SER A 178 -31.37 7.81 6.60
CA SER A 178 -30.90 9.17 6.41
C SER A 178 -31.92 9.94 5.58
N GLY A 179 -32.47 11.04 6.11
CA GLY A 179 -33.33 11.99 5.39
C GLY A 179 -32.58 12.61 4.21
N GLY A 180 -31.61 13.47 4.50
CA GLY A 180 -30.70 14.02 3.49
C GLY A 180 -30.71 15.54 3.48
N ASN A 181 -30.94 16.17 2.33
CA ASN A 181 -31.05 17.62 2.20
C ASN A 181 -32.50 18.01 1.91
N GLY A 182 -33.14 18.69 2.84
CA GLY A 182 -34.49 19.24 2.74
C GLY A 182 -35.24 18.97 4.04
N ASN A 183 -36.52 19.31 4.11
CA ASN A 183 -37.29 19.21 5.35
C ASN A 183 -38.05 17.88 5.37
N ASP A 184 -37.44 16.89 5.99
CA ASP A 184 -37.83 15.49 5.85
C ASP A 184 -38.81 15.06 6.94
N GLN A 185 -39.57 14.01 6.64
CA GLN A 185 -40.38 13.26 7.59
C GLN A 185 -39.90 11.82 7.62
N VAL A 186 -39.15 11.45 8.65
CA VAL A 186 -38.48 10.17 8.76
C VAL A 186 -39.03 9.37 9.95
N ARG A 187 -39.33 8.10 9.73
CA ARG A 187 -39.77 7.15 10.77
C ARG A 187 -38.97 5.87 10.72
N GLY A 188 -38.42 5.44 11.85
CA GLY A 188 -37.86 4.11 12.03
C GLY A 188 -38.96 3.04 12.08
N ASP A 189 -40.05 3.33 12.79
CA ASP A 189 -41.20 2.44 13.01
C ASP A 189 -40.92 1.29 14.01
N VAL A 190 -40.58 0.05 13.62
CA VAL A 190 -40.46 -1.08 14.56
C VAL A 190 -39.07 -1.70 14.54
N GLY A 191 -38.32 -1.52 15.62
CA GLY A 191 -37.06 -2.20 15.92
C GLY A 191 -36.04 -1.19 16.45
N ASN A 192 -34.75 -1.54 16.51
CA ASN A 192 -33.74 -0.65 17.10
C ASN A 192 -33.06 0.16 16.00
N ASP A 193 -33.62 1.32 15.69
CA ASP A 193 -33.29 2.08 14.48
C ASP A 193 -32.18 3.12 14.72
N LEU A 194 -31.42 3.40 13.67
CA LEU A 194 -30.53 4.54 13.55
C LEU A 194 -31.11 5.51 12.52
N VAL A 195 -31.59 6.67 12.97
CA VAL A 195 -32.27 7.64 12.11
C VAL A 195 -31.58 9.02 12.16
N GLU A 196 -31.21 9.54 11.00
CA GLU A 196 -30.59 10.86 10.83
C GLU A 196 -31.45 11.75 9.93
N GLY A 197 -31.89 12.92 10.40
CA GLY A 197 -32.60 13.92 9.59
C GLY A 197 -31.69 14.56 8.53
N ASN A 198 -30.48 14.93 8.95
CA ASN A 198 -29.46 15.64 8.16
C ASN A 198 -29.79 17.13 7.97
N VAL A 199 -29.86 17.66 6.75
CA VAL A 199 -29.89 19.11 6.50
C VAL A 199 -31.30 19.58 6.19
N GLY A 200 -31.95 20.27 7.13
CA GLY A 200 -33.25 20.89 6.96
C GLY A 200 -33.98 21.00 8.29
N ASP A 201 -35.23 21.50 8.28
CA ASP A 201 -36.07 21.49 9.48
C ASP A 201 -36.89 20.18 9.50
N ASP A 202 -36.36 19.14 10.13
CA ASP A 202 -36.83 17.76 9.98
C ASP A 202 -37.84 17.32 11.06
N GLN A 203 -38.61 16.28 10.74
CA GLN A 203 -39.48 15.56 11.67
C GLN A 203 -39.05 14.08 11.72
N VAL A 204 -38.44 13.68 12.83
CA VAL A 204 -37.86 12.34 13.01
C VAL A 204 -38.58 11.62 14.15
N SER A 205 -38.97 10.36 13.92
CA SER A 205 -39.58 9.48 14.92
C SER A 205 -38.87 8.13 14.92
N GLY A 206 -38.48 7.64 16.10
CA GLY A 206 -37.86 6.33 16.30
C GLY A 206 -38.89 5.23 16.11
N GLY A 207 -39.85 5.16 17.04
CA GLY A 207 -40.99 4.27 16.92
C GLY A 207 -41.08 3.34 18.11
N SER A 208 -40.85 2.04 17.94
CA SER A 208 -40.87 1.09 19.04
C SER A 208 -39.56 0.32 19.14
N GLU A 209 -39.14 0.03 20.37
CA GLU A 209 -37.82 -0.49 20.76
C GLU A 209 -36.80 0.64 20.98
N ASN A 210 -35.49 0.40 20.94
CA ASN A 210 -34.53 1.40 21.44
C ASN A 210 -33.81 2.07 20.28
N ASP A 211 -34.16 3.33 20.02
CA ASP A 211 -33.74 4.03 18.83
C ASP A 211 -32.60 5.02 19.10
N THR A 212 -31.87 5.37 18.04
CA THR A 212 -30.88 6.45 18.04
C THR A 212 -31.22 7.45 16.95
N LEU A 213 -31.57 8.67 17.37
CA LEU A 213 -32.07 9.74 16.51
C LEU A 213 -31.12 10.94 16.51
N PHE A 214 -30.81 11.44 15.31
CA PHE A 214 -30.06 12.66 15.07
C PHE A 214 -30.88 13.62 14.21
N GLY A 215 -31.02 14.88 14.65
CA GLY A 215 -31.68 15.94 13.88
C GLY A 215 -30.82 16.37 12.70
N GLY A 216 -29.65 16.93 13.02
CA GLY A 216 -28.67 17.33 12.03
C GLY A 216 -28.55 18.85 11.98
N GLN A 217 -28.63 19.46 10.79
CA GLN A 217 -28.56 20.90 10.60
C GLN A 217 -29.95 21.47 10.29
N GLY A 218 -30.56 22.15 11.26
CA GLY A 218 -31.80 22.90 11.11
C GLY A 218 -32.58 22.92 12.41
N ASN A 219 -33.88 23.21 12.36
CA ASN A 219 -34.70 23.25 13.57
C ASN A 219 -35.61 22.02 13.59
N ASP A 220 -35.14 20.97 14.23
CA ASP A 220 -35.70 19.63 14.08
C ASP A 220 -36.69 19.30 15.19
N GLN A 221 -37.57 18.34 14.91
CA GLN A 221 -38.48 17.73 15.87
C GLN A 221 -38.21 16.23 15.93
N LEU A 222 -37.69 15.76 17.07
CA LEU A 222 -37.35 14.35 17.29
C LEU A 222 -38.29 13.74 18.35
N SER A 223 -38.82 12.55 18.08
CA SER A 223 -39.62 11.73 19.00
C SER A 223 -39.04 10.32 19.13
N GLY A 224 -38.62 9.90 20.32
CA GLY A 224 -38.19 8.52 20.57
C GLY A 224 -39.34 7.52 20.49
N ASP A 225 -40.51 7.92 21.00
CA ASP A 225 -41.74 7.12 21.09
C ASP A 225 -41.66 6.00 22.15
N ASP A 226 -41.79 4.71 21.84
CA ASP A 226 -41.82 3.62 22.84
C ASP A 226 -40.43 2.95 22.97
N GLY A 227 -39.63 3.25 23.99
CA GLY A 227 -38.24 2.78 23.97
C GLY A 227 -37.35 3.33 25.06
N ASP A 228 -36.16 2.74 25.27
CA ASP A 228 -35.07 3.45 25.94
C ASP A 228 -34.23 4.18 24.85
N ASP A 229 -34.66 5.37 24.45
CA ASP A 229 -34.18 6.02 23.22
C ASP A 229 -32.99 6.96 23.44
N ARG A 230 -32.29 7.30 22.35
CA ARG A 230 -31.20 8.28 22.32
C ARG A 230 -31.49 9.37 21.29
N LEU A 231 -31.55 10.62 21.73
CA LEU A 231 -31.89 11.77 20.88
C LEU A 231 -30.78 12.84 20.91
N SER A 232 -30.34 13.30 19.74
CA SER A 232 -29.46 14.46 19.55
C SER A 232 -30.07 15.41 18.53
N GLY A 233 -30.29 16.68 18.90
CA GLY A 233 -30.76 17.69 17.93
C GLY A 233 -29.65 18.16 16.97
N ASP A 234 -28.39 18.11 17.42
CA ASP A 234 -27.22 18.63 16.70
C ASP A 234 -27.27 20.14 16.42
N GLU A 235 -27.10 20.62 15.18
CA GLU A 235 -27.01 22.04 14.87
C GLU A 235 -28.39 22.68 14.64
N GLY A 236 -28.90 23.42 15.63
CA GLY A 236 -29.96 24.40 15.41
C GLY A 236 -30.84 24.59 16.62
N ILE A 237 -32.16 24.67 16.45
CA ILE A 237 -33.10 24.90 17.56
C ILE A 237 -34.14 23.79 17.57
N ASP A 238 -33.79 22.72 18.28
CA ASP A 238 -34.53 21.47 18.17
C ASP A 238 -35.55 21.28 19.29
N THR A 239 -36.54 20.45 19.01
CA THR A 239 -37.52 19.96 19.97
C THR A 239 -37.34 18.45 20.12
N LEU A 240 -36.98 18.01 21.33
CA LEU A 240 -36.71 16.61 21.65
C LEU A 240 -37.82 16.07 22.57
N ILE A 241 -38.41 14.95 22.19
CA ILE A 241 -39.46 14.24 22.91
C ILE A 241 -38.96 12.81 23.13
N GLY A 242 -38.73 12.43 24.39
CA GLY A 242 -38.22 11.10 24.71
C GLY A 242 -39.27 10.01 24.47
N GLY A 243 -40.48 10.22 24.99
CA GLY A 243 -41.53 9.22 24.94
C GLY A 243 -41.53 8.30 26.16
N ASP A 244 -41.82 7.02 25.96
CA ASP A 244 -41.99 6.00 26.99
C ASP A 244 -40.75 5.11 27.13
N GLY A 245 -39.85 5.47 28.04
CA GLY A 245 -38.89 4.54 28.61
C GLY A 245 -37.85 5.30 29.38
N LYS A 246 -36.57 4.95 29.24
CA LYS A 246 -35.45 5.70 29.83
C LYS A 246 -34.60 6.31 28.73
N ASP A 247 -34.84 7.58 28.50
CA ASP A 247 -34.28 8.23 27.32
C ASP A 247 -32.98 8.96 27.65
N ILE A 248 -32.14 9.13 26.63
CA ILE A 248 -30.87 9.84 26.68
C ILE A 248 -30.92 11.03 25.73
N PHE A 249 -30.94 12.24 26.30
CA PHE A 249 -30.87 13.50 25.55
C PHE A 249 -29.42 13.99 25.45
N VAL A 250 -28.90 14.11 24.24
CA VAL A 250 -27.51 14.51 23.96
C VAL A 250 -27.45 16.01 23.73
N LEU A 251 -26.62 16.72 24.51
CA LEU A 251 -26.46 18.18 24.44
C LEU A 251 -24.98 18.58 24.36
N ASP A 252 -24.63 19.48 23.43
CA ASP A 252 -23.24 19.89 23.14
C ASP A 252 -22.92 21.33 23.57
N SER A 253 -21.74 21.55 24.18
CA SER A 253 -21.16 22.88 24.45
C SER A 253 -21.07 23.83 23.25
N ARG A 254 -21.03 23.32 22.03
CA ARG A 254 -20.78 24.10 20.81
C ARG A 254 -22.05 24.79 20.29
N GLN A 255 -23.23 24.27 20.65
CA GLN A 255 -24.53 24.79 20.25
C GLN A 255 -25.23 25.40 21.47
N LEU A 256 -24.88 26.66 21.79
CA LEU A 256 -25.47 27.35 22.95
C LEU A 256 -26.38 28.48 22.50
N GLY A 257 -27.64 28.41 22.94
CA GLY A 257 -28.60 29.48 22.75
C GLY A 257 -28.24 30.75 23.52
N SER A 258 -28.45 31.91 22.90
CA SER A 258 -28.28 33.22 23.57
C SER A 258 -29.46 33.57 24.48
N ASN A 259 -30.61 32.93 24.27
CA ASN A 259 -31.84 33.09 25.03
C ASN A 259 -32.72 31.82 24.88
N PRO A 260 -33.77 31.65 25.70
CA PRO A 260 -34.56 30.42 25.70
C PRO A 260 -35.34 30.10 24.41
N GLU A 261 -35.51 31.06 23.49
CA GLU A 261 -36.19 30.86 22.19
C GLU A 261 -35.20 30.40 21.11
N SER A 262 -33.90 30.48 21.37
CA SER A 262 -32.84 30.07 20.46
C SER A 262 -32.02 28.91 21.03
N SER A 263 -32.65 28.06 21.82
CA SER A 263 -32.05 26.89 22.45
C SER A 263 -32.98 25.70 22.31
N GLU A 264 -32.40 24.52 22.34
CA GLU A 264 -33.03 23.22 22.31
C GLU A 264 -34.09 23.11 23.42
N THR A 265 -35.18 22.44 23.13
CA THR A 265 -36.29 22.22 24.07
C THR A 265 -36.54 20.74 24.25
N ILE A 266 -36.51 20.26 25.50
CA ILE A 266 -36.89 18.89 25.85
C ILE A 266 -38.28 18.92 26.49
N VAL A 267 -39.23 18.20 25.91
CA VAL A 267 -40.67 18.42 26.18
C VAL A 267 -41.21 17.62 27.36
N ASP A 268 -40.77 16.38 27.52
CA ASP A 268 -41.40 15.38 28.39
C ASP A 268 -40.44 14.66 29.36
N TYR A 269 -39.20 15.18 29.49
CA TYR A 269 -38.16 14.68 30.40
C TYR A 269 -38.70 14.21 31.76
N LYS A 270 -38.42 12.97 32.16
CA LYS A 270 -38.81 12.29 33.39
C LYS A 270 -37.62 12.18 34.35
N PRO A 271 -37.46 13.09 35.34
CA PRO A 271 -36.31 13.06 36.24
C PRO A 271 -36.18 11.75 37.03
N GLY A 272 -35.04 11.07 36.86
CA GLY A 272 -34.72 9.81 37.55
C GLY A 272 -35.05 8.56 36.74
N GLU A 273 -35.68 8.72 35.58
CA GLU A 273 -35.78 7.71 34.53
C GLU A 273 -34.85 8.10 33.38
N ASP A 274 -35.03 9.32 32.84
CA ASP A 274 -34.24 9.85 31.73
C ASP A 274 -32.90 10.46 32.18
N ILE A 275 -31.98 10.57 31.23
CA ILE A 275 -30.62 11.07 31.41
C ILE A 275 -30.31 12.16 30.38
N ILE A 276 -29.61 13.20 30.84
CA ILE A 276 -28.99 14.20 29.97
C ILE A 276 -27.52 13.86 29.79
N PHE A 277 -27.12 13.61 28.55
CA PHE A 277 -25.77 13.32 28.15
C PHE A 277 -25.08 14.59 27.64
N LEU A 278 -24.06 15.06 28.37
CA LEU A 278 -23.32 16.26 27.99
C LEU A 278 -22.08 15.89 27.17
N THR A 279 -21.92 16.52 26.01
CA THR A 279 -20.76 16.37 25.13
C THR A 279 -19.88 17.64 25.12
N GLY A 280 -18.63 17.47 24.71
CA GLY A 280 -17.63 18.56 24.68
C GLY A 280 -17.11 18.93 26.07
N ASP A 281 -16.83 20.21 26.29
CA ASP A 281 -16.24 20.70 27.55
C ASP A 281 -17.29 20.98 28.65
N LEU A 282 -18.54 20.53 28.48
CA LEU A 282 -19.60 20.69 29.47
C LEU A 282 -19.46 19.68 30.62
N GLY A 283 -19.06 20.18 31.79
CA GLY A 283 -19.22 19.49 33.06
C GLY A 283 -20.51 19.92 33.78
N PHE A 284 -21.16 19.01 34.51
CA PHE A 284 -22.32 19.37 35.34
C PHE A 284 -22.01 20.50 36.33
N GLU A 285 -20.78 20.54 36.86
CA GLU A 285 -20.30 21.61 37.74
C GLU A 285 -20.24 23.00 37.08
N ASN A 286 -20.31 23.04 35.75
CA ASN A 286 -20.33 24.25 34.94
C ASN A 286 -21.75 24.60 34.44
N LEU A 287 -22.79 23.91 34.93
CA LEU A 287 -24.18 24.18 34.62
C LEU A 287 -24.91 24.83 35.80
N THR A 288 -25.84 25.72 35.49
CA THR A 288 -26.80 26.33 36.42
C THR A 288 -28.22 26.09 35.91
N SER A 289 -29.05 25.45 36.74
CA SER A 289 -30.49 25.28 36.47
C SER A 289 -31.29 26.44 37.07
N LYS A 290 -32.09 27.15 36.27
CA LYS A 290 -32.93 28.29 36.72
C LYS A 290 -34.33 28.25 36.12
N PRO A 291 -35.35 28.89 36.73
CA PRO A 291 -36.69 28.94 36.15
C PRO A 291 -36.69 29.67 34.79
N ASP A 292 -37.45 29.15 33.83
CA ASP A 292 -37.73 29.87 32.57
C ASP A 292 -38.67 31.07 32.85
N PRO A 293 -38.30 32.31 32.47
CA PRO A 293 -39.16 33.47 32.68
C PRO A 293 -40.44 33.46 31.83
N ARG A 294 -40.53 32.63 30.79
CA ARG A 294 -41.68 32.53 29.89
C ARG A 294 -42.80 31.67 30.51
N THR A 295 -42.45 30.66 31.31
CA THR A 295 -43.41 29.73 31.91
C THR A 295 -42.98 29.30 33.32
N GLU A 296 -43.89 29.31 34.29
CA GLU A 296 -43.55 29.06 35.70
C GLU A 296 -43.15 27.61 36.02
N ASN A 297 -43.21 26.69 35.04
CA ASN A 297 -42.99 25.25 35.22
C ASN A 297 -41.86 24.70 34.34
N SER A 298 -41.03 25.52 33.70
CA SER A 298 -39.90 25.04 32.90
C SER A 298 -38.56 25.47 33.49
N THR A 299 -37.50 24.72 33.17
CA THR A 299 -36.13 24.96 33.65
C THR A 299 -35.20 25.25 32.48
N ILE A 300 -34.38 26.28 32.62
CA ILE A 300 -33.25 26.58 31.74
C ILE A 300 -32.00 25.94 32.32
N LEU A 301 -31.27 25.17 31.51
CA LEU A 301 -29.91 24.75 31.78
C LEU A 301 -28.94 25.76 31.15
N GLU A 302 -28.21 26.51 31.96
CA GLU A 302 -27.29 27.56 31.51
C GLU A 302 -25.85 27.19 31.85
N ALA A 303 -24.95 27.25 30.86
CA ALA A 303 -23.52 27.09 31.06
C ALA A 303 -22.91 28.33 31.75
N GLN A 304 -21.74 28.16 32.40
CA GLN A 304 -21.02 29.29 33.03
C GLN A 304 -20.66 30.43 32.06
N SER A 305 -20.58 30.15 30.76
CA SER A 305 -20.39 31.15 29.70
C SER A 305 -21.59 32.11 29.57
N GLY A 306 -22.75 31.75 30.13
CA GLY A 306 -24.03 32.45 29.98
C GLY A 306 -24.87 31.97 28.78
N GLY A 307 -24.36 31.00 28.01
CA GLY A 307 -25.14 30.33 26.97
C GLY A 307 -26.11 29.31 27.57
N ILE A 308 -27.27 29.13 26.93
CA ILE A 308 -28.29 28.18 27.33
C ILE A 308 -28.09 26.89 26.54
N VAL A 309 -27.99 25.78 27.27
CA VAL A 309 -27.76 24.43 26.73
C VAL A 309 -29.07 23.74 26.34
N ALA A 310 -30.14 23.98 27.11
CA ALA A 310 -31.48 23.47 26.80
C ALA A 310 -32.54 24.09 27.73
N VAL A 311 -33.81 23.98 27.32
CA VAL A 311 -35.00 24.25 28.12
C VAL A 311 -35.73 22.93 28.39
N LEU A 312 -35.87 22.57 29.66
CA LEU A 312 -36.65 21.42 30.10
C LEU A 312 -38.09 21.85 30.42
N GLN A 313 -39.04 21.45 29.59
CA GLN A 313 -40.45 21.81 29.75
C GLN A 313 -41.11 21.04 30.89
N GLY A 314 -41.91 21.71 31.71
CA GLY A 314 -42.68 21.05 32.79
C GLY A 314 -41.86 20.64 34.02
N ILE A 315 -40.53 20.85 34.01
CA ILE A 315 -39.61 20.51 35.08
C ILE A 315 -39.17 21.74 35.86
N LYS A 316 -39.15 21.62 37.20
CA LYS A 316 -38.67 22.67 38.10
C LYS A 316 -37.17 22.54 38.37
N PRO A 317 -36.46 23.66 38.63
CA PRO A 317 -35.00 23.61 38.80
C PRO A 317 -34.53 22.75 39.98
N ASP A 318 -35.35 22.58 41.03
CA ASP A 318 -35.02 21.74 42.18
C ASP A 318 -35.13 20.23 41.92
N GLN A 319 -35.65 19.84 40.75
CA GLN A 319 -35.70 18.45 40.29
C GLN A 319 -34.46 18.03 39.50
N ILE A 320 -33.60 18.98 39.11
CA ILE A 320 -32.37 18.74 38.37
C ILE A 320 -31.17 18.71 39.31
N ASN A 321 -30.40 17.63 39.27
CA ASN A 321 -29.20 17.42 40.07
C ASN A 321 -28.19 16.53 39.33
N ARG A 322 -27.01 16.29 39.91
CA ARG A 322 -25.92 15.56 39.25
C ARG A 322 -26.29 14.16 38.75
N SER A 323 -27.23 13.48 39.40
CA SER A 323 -27.65 12.12 39.01
C SER A 323 -28.45 12.08 37.71
N ASN A 324 -28.90 13.24 37.22
CA ASN A 324 -29.57 13.38 35.93
C ASN A 324 -28.61 13.40 34.73
N PHE A 325 -27.29 13.31 34.96
CA PHE A 325 -26.27 13.48 33.91
C PHE A 325 -25.26 12.35 33.90
N ILE A 326 -24.77 11.96 32.72
CA ILE A 326 -23.64 11.03 32.52
C ILE A 326 -22.52 11.75 31.75
N ILE A 327 -21.28 11.66 32.25
CA ILE A 327 -20.07 12.26 31.65
C ILE A 327 -18.95 11.19 31.57
N PRO A 328 -18.88 10.40 30.47
CA PRO A 328 -17.91 9.32 30.31
C PRO A 328 -16.49 9.83 30.10
N GLY A 329 -16.32 11.06 29.62
CA GLY A 329 -15.02 11.68 29.43
C GLY A 329 -14.37 11.37 28.08
N VAL A 330 -13.18 11.92 27.92
CA VAL A 330 -12.38 11.94 26.69
C VAL A 330 -11.16 11.04 26.86
N VAL A 331 -10.95 10.13 25.91
CA VAL A 331 -9.83 9.19 25.90
C VAL A 331 -8.83 9.57 24.81
N GLU A 332 -7.55 9.67 25.18
CA GLU A 332 -6.48 10.11 24.27
C GLU A 332 -5.14 9.47 24.63
N PHE A 333 -4.18 9.53 23.71
CA PHE A 333 -2.79 9.21 24.04
C PHE A 333 -2.19 10.35 24.87
N SER A 334 -1.30 10.01 25.80
CA SER A 334 -0.59 11.04 26.59
C SER A 334 0.46 11.82 25.80
N SER A 335 0.82 11.34 24.59
CA SER A 335 1.82 11.92 23.68
C SER A 335 1.54 11.43 22.26
N ASP A 336 2.01 12.18 21.26
CA ASP A 336 2.04 11.80 19.85
C ASP A 336 3.25 10.91 19.46
N GLN A 337 4.21 10.70 20.37
CA GLN A 337 5.42 9.90 20.13
C GLN A 337 5.79 9.06 21.34
N PHE A 338 6.04 7.77 21.13
CA PHE A 338 6.46 6.76 22.10
C PHE A 338 7.71 6.03 21.63
N ALA A 339 8.42 5.38 22.54
CA ALA A 339 9.65 4.66 22.22
C ALA A 339 9.89 3.44 23.11
N VAL A 340 10.41 2.36 22.54
CA VAL A 340 10.75 1.12 23.22
C VAL A 340 12.00 0.51 22.60
N ASN A 341 12.85 -0.12 23.40
CA ASN A 341 13.93 -0.95 22.86
C ASN A 341 13.38 -2.27 22.32
N GLU A 342 14.02 -2.88 21.32
CA GLU A 342 13.59 -4.15 20.74
C GLU A 342 13.49 -5.28 21.79
N ASN A 343 14.37 -5.30 22.79
CA ASN A 343 14.26 -6.18 23.97
C ASN A 343 13.03 -5.93 24.87
N GLY A 344 12.14 -5.01 24.51
CA GLY A 344 10.91 -4.67 25.21
C GLY A 344 11.09 -3.71 26.39
N THR A 345 12.30 -3.18 26.61
CA THR A 345 12.54 -2.18 27.67
C THR A 345 11.92 -0.84 27.26
N PRO A 346 10.93 -0.30 28.02
CA PRO A 346 10.30 0.96 27.66
C PRO A 346 11.27 2.14 27.80
N ILE A 347 11.27 3.05 26.82
CA ILE A 347 11.94 4.35 26.89
C ILE A 347 10.90 5.44 27.19
N ASN A 348 9.86 5.50 26.36
CA ASN A 348 8.66 6.29 26.56
C ASN A 348 7.42 5.40 26.32
N PRO A 349 6.81 4.81 27.35
CA PRO A 349 5.78 3.80 27.20
C PRO A 349 4.48 4.37 26.63
N ILE A 350 3.81 3.58 25.77
CA ILE A 350 2.48 3.91 25.25
C ILE A 350 1.52 4.06 26.43
N THR A 351 0.95 5.24 26.58
CA THR A 351 0.05 5.56 27.69
C THR A 351 -1.23 6.19 27.17
N VAL A 352 -2.36 5.60 27.57
CA VAL A 352 -3.73 6.07 27.28
C VAL A 352 -4.33 6.68 28.54
N VAL A 353 -4.94 7.85 28.42
CA VAL A 353 -5.53 8.61 29.53
C VAL A 353 -7.02 8.87 29.29
N ARG A 354 -7.78 9.00 30.38
CA ARG A 354 -9.20 9.37 30.40
C ARG A 354 -9.36 10.68 31.17
N ASN A 355 -9.79 11.73 30.49
CA ASN A 355 -9.90 13.10 30.97
C ASN A 355 -11.36 13.59 30.91
N SER A 356 -11.66 14.74 31.53
CA SER A 356 -12.96 15.45 31.40
C SER A 356 -14.23 14.61 31.68
N GLY A 357 -14.12 13.53 32.44
CA GLY A 357 -15.23 12.67 32.81
C GLY A 357 -14.75 11.30 33.27
N ASN A 358 -15.54 10.65 34.13
CA ASN A 358 -15.24 9.30 34.60
C ASN A 358 -16.50 8.50 34.94
N ASP A 359 -17.68 8.93 34.47
CA ASP A 359 -18.92 8.20 34.70
C ASP A 359 -18.98 6.96 33.81
N GLY A 360 -19.40 5.84 34.37
CA GLY A 360 -19.53 4.59 33.63
C GLY A 360 -18.20 3.91 33.32
N GLU A 361 -18.29 2.60 33.10
CA GLU A 361 -17.21 1.81 32.53
C GLU A 361 -17.10 2.13 31.04
N ILE A 362 -15.89 2.34 30.52
CA ILE A 362 -15.64 2.59 29.09
C ILE A 362 -14.47 1.72 28.63
N SER A 363 -14.36 1.54 27.33
CA SER A 363 -13.19 0.95 26.69
C SER A 363 -12.82 1.72 25.44
N VAL A 364 -11.56 1.62 25.01
CA VAL A 364 -11.08 2.09 23.71
C VAL A 364 -10.14 1.05 23.14
N THR A 365 -10.04 0.97 21.82
CA THR A 365 -9.14 0.04 21.14
C THR A 365 -7.90 0.78 20.65
N VAL A 366 -6.71 0.32 21.03
CA VAL A 366 -5.44 0.75 20.43
C VAL A 366 -5.16 -0.16 19.26
N VAL A 367 -5.04 0.41 18.05
CA VAL A 367 -4.75 -0.33 16.82
C VAL A 367 -3.34 0.03 16.34
N PRO A 368 -2.39 -0.92 16.37
CA PRO A 368 -1.10 -0.74 15.74
C PRO A 368 -1.21 -0.90 14.21
N VAL A 369 -0.86 0.15 13.48
CA VAL A 369 -0.89 0.20 12.01
C VAL A 369 0.55 0.07 11.47
N PRO A 370 0.87 -1.00 10.72
CA PRO A 370 2.17 -1.17 10.09
C PRO A 370 2.52 -0.02 9.14
N THR A 371 3.78 0.36 9.11
CA THR A 371 4.42 1.25 8.13
C THR A 371 5.34 0.44 7.22
N PRO A 372 5.84 0.99 6.10
CA PRO A 372 6.90 0.35 5.31
C PRO A 372 8.20 0.08 6.10
N LEU A 373 8.39 0.76 7.24
CA LEU A 373 9.52 0.60 8.16
C LEU A 373 9.18 -0.34 9.33
N THR A 374 7.97 -0.90 9.38
CA THR A 374 7.61 -1.91 10.38
C THR A 374 8.38 -3.20 10.07
N PRO A 375 9.01 -3.85 11.06
CA PRO A 375 9.78 -5.07 10.82
C PRO A 375 8.89 -6.15 10.21
N GLY A 376 9.35 -6.76 9.11
CA GLY A 376 8.57 -7.77 8.40
C GLY A 376 8.39 -9.07 9.20
N GLY A 377 7.30 -9.80 8.93
CA GLY A 377 7.02 -11.09 9.58
C GLY A 377 6.33 -10.97 10.95
N ASN A 378 6.47 -11.97 11.82
CA ASN A 378 5.82 -12.03 13.15
C ASN A 378 6.61 -11.26 14.24
N GLN A 379 7.43 -10.27 13.87
CA GLN A 379 8.33 -9.58 14.79
C GLN A 379 7.62 -8.60 15.72
N ILE A 380 6.45 -8.11 15.30
CA ILE A 380 5.58 -7.29 16.14
C ILE A 380 4.14 -7.80 16.10
N ASN A 381 3.49 -7.79 17.26
CA ASN A 381 2.07 -8.08 17.35
C ASN A 381 1.25 -6.81 17.05
N THR A 382 0.60 -6.79 15.87
CA THR A 382 -0.28 -5.69 15.46
C THR A 382 -1.76 -5.95 15.74
N ASN A 383 -2.08 -6.96 16.57
CA ASN A 383 -3.47 -7.19 16.96
C ASN A 383 -4.00 -6.00 17.79
N PRO A 384 -5.25 -5.59 17.56
CA PRO A 384 -5.90 -4.56 18.37
C PRO A 384 -5.89 -4.88 19.87
N ILE A 385 -5.64 -3.87 20.70
CA ILE A 385 -5.57 -4.01 22.17
C ILE A 385 -6.69 -3.19 22.80
N VAL A 386 -7.61 -3.85 23.50
CA VAL A 386 -8.69 -3.18 24.24
C VAL A 386 -8.17 -2.66 25.58
N VAL A 387 -8.41 -1.37 25.85
CA VAL A 387 -8.04 -0.66 27.07
C VAL A 387 -9.32 -0.31 27.84
N ASN A 388 -9.46 -0.83 29.06
CA ASN A 388 -10.67 -0.64 29.87
C ASN A 388 -10.43 0.37 31.00
N PHE A 389 -11.40 1.27 31.21
CA PHE A 389 -11.50 2.15 32.37
C PHE A 389 -12.81 1.85 33.11
N GLY A 390 -12.71 1.47 34.38
CA GLY A 390 -13.91 1.24 35.20
C GLY A 390 -14.68 2.53 35.49
N ASN A 391 -15.89 2.40 36.03
CA ASN A 391 -16.64 3.55 36.55
C ASN A 391 -15.85 4.28 37.64
N GLY A 392 -15.65 5.58 37.46
CA GLY A 392 -14.84 6.46 38.31
C GLY A 392 -13.33 6.41 38.06
N ASP A 393 -12.85 5.56 37.15
CA ASP A 393 -11.42 5.33 36.91
C ASP A 393 -10.83 6.33 35.89
N ASN A 394 -9.93 7.18 36.36
CA ASN A 394 -9.12 8.09 35.55
C ASN A 394 -7.61 7.77 35.62
N THR A 395 -7.25 6.55 36.05
CA THR A 395 -5.84 6.15 36.15
C THR A 395 -5.27 5.88 34.75
N PRO A 396 -4.12 6.50 34.38
CA PRO A 396 -3.48 6.24 33.08
C PRO A 396 -3.17 4.76 32.87
N LYS A 397 -3.42 4.25 31.67
CA LYS A 397 -3.18 2.85 31.28
C LYS A 397 -1.96 2.76 30.39
N ILE A 398 -0.97 1.96 30.82
CA ILE A 398 0.24 1.69 30.05
C ILE A 398 0.02 0.43 29.21
N ILE A 399 0.30 0.53 27.92
CA ILE A 399 0.10 -0.54 26.93
C ILE A 399 1.46 -1.08 26.50
N ASN A 400 1.55 -2.40 26.43
CA ASN A 400 2.72 -3.10 25.93
C ASN A 400 2.36 -3.78 24.62
N ILE A 401 3.07 -3.43 23.55
CA ILE A 401 3.03 -4.17 22.29
C ILE A 401 4.16 -5.21 22.33
N PRO A 402 3.85 -6.52 22.26
CA PRO A 402 4.88 -7.56 22.20
C PRO A 402 5.78 -7.39 20.98
N ILE A 403 7.10 -7.35 21.22
CA ILE A 403 8.16 -7.27 20.21
C ILE A 403 9.04 -8.51 20.38
N VAL A 404 9.40 -9.14 19.26
CA VAL A 404 10.32 -10.27 19.23
C VAL A 404 11.74 -9.74 19.04
N ASN A 405 12.55 -9.77 20.10
CA ASN A 405 13.98 -9.46 19.98
C ASN A 405 14.72 -10.58 19.24
N ASP A 406 15.38 -10.25 18.14
CA ASP A 406 16.08 -11.20 17.28
C ASP A 406 17.61 -11.28 17.53
N ASN A 407 18.16 -10.45 18.42
CA ASN A 407 19.60 -10.33 18.71
C ASN A 407 20.47 -10.04 17.47
N VAL A 408 19.88 -9.49 16.40
CA VAL A 408 20.58 -9.08 15.18
C VAL A 408 20.53 -7.56 15.07
N PRO A 409 21.68 -6.86 14.99
CA PRO A 409 21.70 -5.42 14.79
C PRO A 409 20.89 -5.01 13.56
N ASN A 410 19.90 -4.16 13.78
CA ASN A 410 18.98 -3.66 12.77
C ASN A 410 18.82 -2.13 12.87
N TYR A 411 18.11 -1.55 11.92
CA TYR A 411 17.74 -0.15 12.00
C TYR A 411 16.54 0.04 12.92
N ALA A 412 16.41 1.25 13.48
CA ALA A 412 15.20 1.62 14.21
C ALA A 412 13.97 1.50 13.29
N ALA A 413 12.91 0.91 13.83
CA ALA A 413 11.64 0.71 13.17
C ALA A 413 10.56 1.61 13.80
N ASN A 414 9.42 1.75 13.12
CA ASN A 414 8.27 2.43 13.70
C ASN A 414 6.93 1.79 13.35
N VAL A 415 5.93 2.13 14.15
CA VAL A 415 4.55 1.65 14.05
C VAL A 415 3.64 2.82 14.35
N PHE A 416 2.62 3.05 13.53
CA PHE A 416 1.60 4.03 13.88
C PHE A 416 0.57 3.43 14.84
N LEU A 417 0.02 4.25 15.72
CA LEU A 417 -0.99 3.86 16.68
C LEU A 417 -2.22 4.73 16.48
N THR A 418 -3.40 4.12 16.41
CA THR A 418 -4.69 4.82 16.40
C THR A 418 -5.52 4.39 17.60
N LEU A 419 -6.32 5.31 18.14
CA LEU A 419 -7.40 5.00 19.08
C LEU A 419 -8.72 4.89 18.30
N GLU A 420 -9.44 3.81 18.50
CA GLU A 420 -10.67 3.48 17.77
C GLU A 420 -11.73 2.89 18.70
N ASN A 421 -13.00 2.96 18.26
CA ASN A 421 -14.15 2.31 18.89
C ASN A 421 -14.28 2.58 20.40
N PRO A 422 -14.31 3.85 20.86
CA PRO A 422 -14.61 4.13 22.24
C PRO A 422 -16.04 3.66 22.59
N THR A 423 -16.23 3.04 23.74
CA THR A 423 -17.53 2.52 24.18
C THR A 423 -18.21 3.43 25.21
N ASN A 424 -19.52 3.24 25.40
CA ASN A 424 -20.32 3.95 26.41
C ASN A 424 -20.15 5.48 26.33
N PHE A 425 -20.17 5.98 25.09
CA PHE A 425 -20.13 7.40 24.73
C PHE A 425 -18.87 8.16 25.18
N ALA A 426 -17.77 7.46 25.48
CA ALA A 426 -16.49 8.15 25.65
C ALA A 426 -16.08 8.77 24.31
N GLN A 427 -15.50 9.98 24.36
CA GLN A 427 -15.04 10.68 23.16
C GLN A 427 -13.55 10.42 22.92
N LEU A 428 -13.08 10.51 21.68
CA LEU A 428 -11.65 10.52 21.38
C LEU A 428 -11.10 11.94 21.47
N GLY A 429 -10.01 12.13 22.21
CA GLY A 429 -9.32 13.41 22.34
C GLY A 429 -8.21 13.62 21.32
N THR A 430 -7.33 14.57 21.60
CA THR A 430 -6.17 14.89 20.75
C THR A 430 -4.91 14.91 21.60
N PRO A 431 -3.92 14.02 21.37
CA PRO A 431 -3.80 13.14 20.20
C PRO A 431 -4.55 11.81 20.29
N ASN A 432 -5.30 11.46 19.23
CA ASN A 432 -5.88 10.12 19.00
C ASN A 432 -5.02 9.24 18.05
N GLN A 433 -3.91 9.80 17.54
CA GLN A 433 -2.91 9.11 16.75
C GLN A 433 -1.52 9.38 17.33
N ALA A 434 -0.64 8.38 17.28
CA ALA A 434 0.73 8.48 17.76
C ALA A 434 1.68 7.57 16.97
N THR A 435 2.99 7.76 17.14
CA THR A 435 4.03 6.85 16.61
C THR A 435 4.73 6.11 17.74
N LEU A 436 4.96 4.81 17.59
CA LEU A 436 5.87 4.03 18.42
C LEU A 436 7.18 3.79 17.66
N ASP A 437 8.28 4.35 18.16
CA ASP A 437 9.63 4.04 17.70
C ASP A 437 10.17 2.79 18.41
N ILE A 438 10.63 1.81 17.64
CA ILE A 438 11.27 0.58 18.11
C ILE A 438 12.77 0.71 17.83
N ILE A 439 13.56 0.76 18.89
CA ILE A 439 14.99 1.02 18.83
C ILE A 439 15.72 -0.31 19.02
N ASP A 440 16.48 -0.72 18.00
CA ASP A 440 17.42 -1.84 18.07
C ASP A 440 18.39 -1.64 19.26
N ASP A 441 18.55 -2.65 20.10
CA ASP A 441 19.42 -2.58 21.29
C ASP A 441 20.77 -3.31 21.11
N GLU A 442 20.97 -3.87 19.93
CA GLU A 442 22.14 -4.59 19.49
C GLU A 442 23.20 -3.64 18.93
N ILE A 443 24.46 -4.07 18.97
CA ILE A 443 25.59 -3.26 18.47
C ILE A 443 26.09 -3.88 17.17
N PRO A 444 26.07 -3.16 16.03
CA PRO A 444 26.62 -3.65 14.78
C PRO A 444 28.09 -4.08 14.92
N PRO A 445 28.54 -5.14 14.21
CA PRO A 445 29.92 -5.59 14.25
C PRO A 445 30.87 -4.48 13.82
N SER A 446 31.92 -4.24 14.62
CA SER A 446 32.96 -3.29 14.25
C SER A 446 33.92 -3.91 13.23
N ALA A 447 34.38 -3.10 12.27
CA ALA A 447 35.41 -3.53 11.33
C ALA A 447 36.70 -3.91 12.08
N VAL A 448 37.25 -5.09 11.78
CA VAL A 448 38.53 -5.57 12.33
C VAL A 448 39.75 -4.98 11.61
N GLY A 449 39.52 -4.32 10.48
CA GLY A 449 40.54 -3.67 9.66
C GLY A 449 39.95 -2.93 8.47
N THR A 450 40.75 -2.02 7.91
CA THR A 450 40.38 -1.25 6.71
C THR A 450 41.56 -1.19 5.76
N LEU A 451 41.36 -1.64 4.53
CA LEU A 451 42.33 -1.44 3.45
C LEU A 451 42.13 -0.04 2.90
N ILE A 452 43.22 0.72 2.87
CA ILE A 452 43.25 2.08 2.34
C ILE A 452 43.99 2.08 1.01
N ASN A 453 43.49 2.86 0.06
CA ASN A 453 44.16 3.05 -1.21
C ASN A 453 45.62 3.52 -1.00
N PRO A 454 46.63 2.77 -1.49
CA PRO A 454 48.03 3.13 -1.31
C PRO A 454 48.44 4.43 -2.00
N ILE A 455 47.68 4.86 -3.01
CA ILE A 455 47.94 6.08 -3.79
C ILE A 455 46.72 6.99 -3.66
N PRO A 456 46.74 8.00 -2.78
CA PRO A 456 45.60 8.89 -2.58
C PRO A 456 45.44 9.82 -3.79
N GLU A 457 44.49 9.49 -4.67
CA GLU A 457 44.06 10.31 -5.80
C GLU A 457 42.56 10.61 -5.70
N ALA A 458 42.18 11.80 -6.15
CA ALA A 458 40.79 12.22 -6.28
C ALA A 458 39.97 11.19 -7.07
N SER A 459 38.81 10.81 -6.54
CA SER A 459 37.85 9.95 -7.23
C SER A 459 38.45 8.59 -7.64
N ALA A 460 39.44 8.09 -6.91
CA ALA A 460 40.11 6.82 -7.20
C ALA A 460 39.15 5.62 -7.31
N GLN A 461 37.99 5.70 -6.64
CA GLN A 461 36.97 4.64 -6.58
C GLN A 461 37.58 3.31 -6.06
N PHE A 462 38.53 3.39 -5.13
CA PHE A 462 39.18 2.22 -4.56
C PHE A 462 38.17 1.35 -3.79
N GLY A 463 38.14 0.06 -4.11
CA GLY A 463 37.13 -0.86 -3.57
C GLY A 463 35.91 -1.04 -4.47
N SER A 464 35.93 -0.55 -5.72
CA SER A 464 34.82 -0.76 -6.66
C SER A 464 34.67 -2.21 -7.10
N ALA A 465 35.77 -2.97 -7.08
CA ALA A 465 35.77 -4.38 -7.43
C ALA A 465 36.65 -5.16 -6.47
N LEU A 466 36.14 -6.30 -6.00
CA LEU A 466 36.82 -7.21 -5.08
C LEU A 466 36.80 -8.61 -5.67
N SER A 467 37.96 -9.27 -5.68
CA SER A 467 38.07 -10.70 -6.00
C SER A 467 38.88 -11.41 -4.93
N PRO A 468 38.32 -12.44 -4.26
CA PRO A 468 39.09 -13.37 -3.46
C PRO A 468 40.25 -13.98 -4.25
N VAL A 469 41.43 -14.05 -3.62
CA VAL A 469 42.60 -14.77 -4.12
C VAL A 469 43.02 -15.78 -3.05
N ALA A 470 43.63 -16.90 -3.43
CA ALA A 470 44.05 -17.91 -2.44
C ALA A 470 45.04 -17.33 -1.41
N ASN A 471 45.25 -18.06 -0.32
CA ASN A 471 46.23 -17.73 0.72
C ASN A 471 45.97 -16.40 1.46
N ASN A 472 44.71 -16.03 1.68
CA ASN A 472 44.30 -14.83 2.42
C ASN A 472 44.65 -13.50 1.72
N PHE A 473 44.50 -13.48 0.40
CA PHE A 473 44.71 -12.29 -0.43
C PHE A 473 43.40 -11.85 -1.09
N VAL A 474 43.35 -10.57 -1.46
CA VAL A 474 42.25 -10.00 -2.23
C VAL A 474 42.78 -9.09 -3.33
N GLY A 475 42.22 -9.21 -4.52
CA GLY A 475 42.36 -8.25 -5.59
C GLY A 475 41.41 -7.08 -5.39
N VAL A 476 41.91 -5.84 -5.42
CA VAL A 476 41.11 -4.63 -5.22
C VAL A 476 41.27 -3.68 -6.40
N GLY A 477 40.16 -3.30 -7.02
CA GLY A 477 40.10 -2.35 -8.13
C GLY A 477 39.95 -0.89 -7.69
N ALA A 478 40.56 0.02 -8.44
CA ALA A 478 40.45 1.47 -8.29
C ALA A 478 40.40 2.14 -9.70
N PRO A 479 39.26 2.07 -10.39
CA PRO A 479 39.15 2.48 -11.80
C PRO A 479 39.18 3.99 -12.03
N GLY A 480 38.74 4.82 -11.07
CA GLY A 480 38.48 6.25 -11.25
C GLY A 480 39.69 7.20 -11.16
N GLN A 481 40.91 6.69 -11.27
CA GLN A 481 42.15 7.47 -11.06
C GLN A 481 42.31 8.60 -12.09
N THR A 482 42.58 9.82 -11.62
CA THR A 482 42.76 11.04 -12.45
C THR A 482 43.95 11.00 -13.41
N ASN A 483 44.87 10.06 -13.21
CA ASN A 483 45.96 9.77 -14.16
C ASN A 483 45.48 9.14 -15.48
N ASN A 484 44.16 9.06 -15.70
CA ASN A 484 43.48 8.59 -16.89
C ASN A 484 43.88 7.17 -17.28
N GLN A 485 44.01 6.22 -16.34
CA GLN A 485 44.08 4.79 -16.71
C GLN A 485 43.40 3.86 -15.70
N GLY A 486 43.39 4.16 -14.40
CA GLY A 486 42.93 3.24 -13.34
C GLY A 486 44.04 2.32 -12.82
N ILE A 487 43.86 1.74 -11.62
CA ILE A 487 44.85 0.89 -10.94
C ILE A 487 44.14 -0.30 -10.27
N ALA A 488 44.83 -1.43 -10.13
CA ALA A 488 44.39 -2.52 -9.25
C ALA A 488 45.53 -2.98 -8.32
N TYR A 489 45.18 -3.61 -7.20
CA TYR A 489 46.11 -4.03 -6.16
C TYR A 489 45.87 -5.47 -5.73
N LEU A 490 46.92 -6.13 -5.24
CA LEU A 490 46.79 -7.39 -4.50
C LEU A 490 47.14 -7.12 -3.03
N PHE A 491 46.16 -7.25 -2.13
CA PHE A 491 46.34 -7.04 -0.71
C PHE A 491 46.48 -8.35 0.05
N ASN A 492 47.36 -8.37 1.04
CA ASN A 492 47.35 -9.41 2.06
C ASN A 492 46.41 -8.99 3.18
N LEU A 493 45.38 -9.77 3.45
CA LEU A 493 44.34 -9.41 4.43
C LEU A 493 44.85 -9.43 5.88
N THR A 494 45.88 -10.22 6.18
CA THR A 494 46.50 -10.25 7.51
C THR A 494 47.32 -9.00 7.79
N THR A 495 48.17 -8.58 6.85
CA THR A 495 49.03 -7.40 7.04
C THR A 495 48.33 -6.10 6.68
N GLN A 496 47.22 -6.17 5.94
CA GLN A 496 46.47 -5.02 5.40
C GLN A 496 47.32 -4.11 4.49
N GLN A 497 48.36 -4.68 3.87
CA GLN A 497 49.28 -3.95 2.98
C GLN A 497 49.20 -4.50 1.55
N PRO A 498 49.38 -3.63 0.54
CA PRO A 498 49.49 -4.07 -0.85
C PRO A 498 50.80 -4.86 -1.02
N THR A 499 50.69 -6.03 -1.64
CA THR A 499 51.85 -6.86 -2.03
C THR A 499 52.23 -6.66 -3.48
N LEU A 500 51.25 -6.35 -4.34
CA LEU A 500 51.47 -5.96 -5.74
C LEU A 500 50.57 -4.79 -6.13
N THR A 501 51.04 -4.04 -7.12
CA THR A 501 50.30 -2.96 -7.79
C THR A 501 50.31 -3.24 -9.29
N PHE A 502 49.14 -3.31 -9.88
CA PHE A 502 48.94 -3.56 -11.31
C PHE A 502 48.54 -2.25 -11.99
N ARG A 503 49.19 -1.96 -13.11
CA ARG A 503 48.91 -0.78 -13.94
C ARG A 503 48.61 -1.25 -15.35
N ASN A 504 47.76 -0.51 -16.06
CA ASN A 504 47.54 -0.76 -17.48
C ASN A 504 48.90 -0.66 -18.22
N PRO A 505 49.36 -1.74 -18.91
CA PRO A 505 50.64 -1.73 -19.60
C PRO A 505 50.60 -0.98 -20.93
N SER A 506 49.43 -0.58 -21.41
CA SER A 506 49.27 0.13 -22.68
C SER A 506 49.38 1.65 -22.51
N PRO A 507 50.41 2.29 -23.11
CA PRO A 507 50.58 3.75 -23.05
C PRO A 507 49.56 4.49 -23.94
N SER A 508 48.87 3.80 -24.85
CA SER A 508 47.83 4.38 -25.73
C SER A 508 46.41 4.20 -25.21
N ALA A 509 46.23 3.60 -24.03
CA ALA A 509 44.91 3.22 -23.54
C ALA A 509 43.96 4.40 -23.25
N GLY A 510 44.47 5.62 -23.09
CA GLY A 510 43.67 6.74 -22.58
C GLY A 510 43.04 6.39 -21.23
N ASN A 511 41.97 7.09 -20.84
CA ASN A 511 41.23 6.80 -19.61
C ASN A 511 40.56 5.43 -19.68
N SER A 512 41.27 4.39 -19.22
CA SER A 512 40.87 3.00 -19.47
C SER A 512 39.96 2.37 -18.43
N ALA A 513 39.72 3.04 -17.30
CA ALA A 513 39.01 2.47 -16.14
C ALA A 513 39.57 1.09 -15.72
N PHE A 514 40.89 0.91 -15.79
CA PHE A 514 41.58 -0.32 -15.42
C PHE A 514 41.33 -0.63 -13.94
N GLY A 515 40.87 -1.84 -13.66
CA GLY A 515 40.43 -2.23 -12.32
C GLY A 515 38.92 -2.08 -12.10
N GLN A 516 38.13 -1.79 -13.16
CA GLN A 516 36.66 -1.80 -13.09
C GLN A 516 36.13 -3.18 -12.67
N SER A 517 36.77 -4.23 -13.16
CA SER A 517 36.43 -5.61 -12.83
C SER A 517 37.70 -6.41 -12.59
N ILE A 518 37.61 -7.38 -11.68
CA ILE A 518 38.73 -8.21 -11.26
C ILE A 518 38.24 -9.63 -10.99
N ALA A 519 38.96 -10.62 -11.48
CA ALA A 519 38.70 -12.03 -11.21
C ALA A 519 40.00 -12.81 -11.07
N THR A 520 39.94 -13.98 -10.43
CA THR A 520 41.10 -14.84 -10.20
C THR A 520 40.97 -16.14 -10.98
N ILE A 521 42.04 -16.55 -11.65
CA ILE A 521 42.13 -17.82 -12.39
C ILE A 521 42.88 -18.86 -11.56
N VAL A 522 42.76 -20.13 -11.94
CA VAL A 522 43.50 -21.25 -11.33
C VAL A 522 45.01 -20.96 -11.32
N GLY A 523 45.64 -21.10 -10.15
CA GLY A 523 47.07 -20.82 -9.96
C GLY A 523 47.40 -19.38 -9.48
N ASP A 524 46.42 -18.71 -8.88
CA ASP A 524 46.52 -17.40 -8.24
C ASP A 524 46.76 -16.20 -9.18
N ASN A 525 46.66 -16.34 -10.50
CA ASN A 525 46.81 -15.18 -11.39
C ASN A 525 45.54 -14.30 -11.38
N VAL A 526 45.69 -13.02 -11.71
CA VAL A 526 44.61 -12.02 -11.64
C VAL A 526 44.30 -11.49 -13.03
N ILE A 527 43.01 -11.43 -13.35
CA ILE A 527 42.44 -10.88 -14.58
C ILE A 527 41.85 -9.53 -14.23
N ILE A 528 42.18 -8.51 -15.00
CA ILE A 528 41.76 -7.14 -14.75
C ILE A 528 41.14 -6.56 -16.01
N GLY A 529 39.90 -6.12 -15.90
CA GLY A 529 39.19 -5.41 -16.95
C GLY A 529 39.57 -3.93 -17.03
N ALA A 530 39.62 -3.43 -18.26
CA ALA A 530 39.84 -2.03 -18.60
C ALA A 530 38.85 -1.64 -19.71
N PRO A 531 37.56 -1.50 -19.38
CA PRO A 531 36.50 -1.34 -20.38
C PRO A 531 36.62 -0.08 -21.24
N GLN A 532 37.27 0.97 -20.74
CA GLN A 532 37.44 2.21 -21.50
C GLN A 532 38.80 2.26 -22.23
N ASP A 533 39.55 1.15 -22.27
CA ASP A 533 40.81 1.08 -23.00
C ASP A 533 40.58 1.40 -24.49
N SER A 534 41.26 2.46 -24.94
CA SER A 534 41.10 3.04 -26.27
C SER A 534 42.20 2.61 -27.25
N SER A 535 42.99 1.58 -26.91
CA SER A 535 44.14 1.16 -27.71
C SER A 535 43.78 0.64 -29.11
N LEU A 536 42.59 0.07 -29.28
CA LEU A 536 42.10 -0.47 -30.57
C LEU A 536 41.05 0.44 -31.22
N ALA A 537 40.04 0.84 -30.46
CA ALA A 537 39.09 1.89 -30.82
C ALA A 537 38.65 2.66 -29.54
N PRO A 538 38.17 3.91 -29.65
CA PRO A 538 37.70 4.68 -28.50
C PRO A 538 36.78 3.88 -27.57
N ASN A 539 37.19 3.66 -26.33
CA ASN A 539 36.46 2.90 -25.31
C ASN A 539 36.00 1.50 -25.76
N SER A 540 36.76 0.85 -26.65
CA SER A 540 36.48 -0.52 -27.11
C SER A 540 36.75 -1.57 -26.03
N GLY A 541 37.66 -1.27 -25.09
CA GLY A 541 37.96 -2.09 -23.92
C GLY A 541 39.01 -3.19 -24.15
N ALA A 542 39.61 -3.61 -23.04
CA ALA A 542 40.62 -4.67 -23.00
C ALA A 542 40.61 -5.41 -21.66
N VAL A 543 41.18 -6.63 -21.64
CA VAL A 543 41.40 -7.43 -20.44
C VAL A 543 42.87 -7.84 -20.36
N TYR A 544 43.47 -7.65 -19.19
CA TYR A 544 44.88 -7.96 -18.93
C TYR A 544 45.01 -9.03 -17.86
N VAL A 545 45.89 -10.01 -18.07
CA VAL A 545 46.18 -11.07 -17.09
C VAL A 545 47.58 -10.90 -16.54
N PHE A 546 47.69 -10.87 -15.21
CA PHE A 546 48.91 -10.67 -14.46
C PHE A 546 49.25 -11.88 -13.62
N SER A 547 50.55 -12.18 -13.52
CA SER A 547 51.01 -13.15 -12.54
C SER A 547 51.10 -12.50 -11.16
N THR A 548 50.52 -13.14 -10.15
CA THR A 548 50.65 -12.70 -8.75
C THR A 548 51.99 -13.08 -8.12
N ALA A 549 52.80 -13.87 -8.80
CA ALA A 549 54.17 -14.14 -8.37
C ALA A 549 55.12 -12.98 -8.73
N THR A 550 54.91 -12.33 -9.88
CA THR A 550 55.84 -11.33 -10.43
C THR A 550 55.25 -9.94 -10.58
N GLY A 551 53.93 -9.80 -10.56
CA GLY A 551 53.24 -8.54 -10.87
C GLY A 551 53.26 -8.15 -12.35
N THR A 552 53.77 -9.00 -13.25
CA THR A 552 53.94 -8.68 -14.67
C THR A 552 52.76 -9.17 -15.50
N PRO A 553 52.28 -8.37 -16.49
CA PRO A 553 51.29 -8.85 -17.43
C PRO A 553 51.91 -9.90 -18.36
N TYR A 554 51.18 -10.97 -18.65
CA TYR A 554 51.64 -12.01 -19.57
C TYR A 554 50.63 -12.36 -20.66
N LEU A 555 49.38 -11.92 -20.52
CA LEU A 555 48.35 -12.08 -21.54
C LEU A 555 47.52 -10.80 -21.66
N LEU A 556 47.25 -10.41 -22.91
CA LEU A 556 46.30 -9.38 -23.30
C LEU A 556 45.19 -10.04 -24.10
N VAL A 557 43.95 -9.86 -23.67
CA VAL A 557 42.75 -10.28 -24.38
C VAL A 557 42.04 -9.03 -24.87
N ASN A 558 41.88 -8.94 -26.19
CA ASN A 558 41.22 -7.82 -26.84
C ASN A 558 39.80 -8.21 -27.26
N ASN A 559 38.94 -7.21 -27.39
CA ASN A 559 37.65 -7.38 -28.05
C ASN A 559 37.86 -7.99 -29.46
N PRO A 560 37.22 -9.14 -29.79
CA PRO A 560 37.35 -9.78 -31.10
C PRO A 560 36.84 -8.92 -32.26
N THR A 561 35.88 -8.03 -32.00
CA THR A 561 35.23 -7.13 -32.95
C THR A 561 35.18 -5.72 -32.37
N PRO A 562 36.34 -5.05 -32.20
CA PRO A 562 36.41 -3.79 -31.48
C PRO A 562 35.69 -2.67 -32.24
N ASP A 563 34.67 -2.09 -31.61
CA ASP A 563 34.01 -0.85 -32.03
C ASP A 563 34.02 0.20 -30.91
N VAL A 564 33.59 1.41 -31.25
CA VAL A 564 33.53 2.53 -30.32
C VAL A 564 32.55 2.23 -29.19
N PHE A 565 33.00 2.42 -27.95
CA PHE A 565 32.20 2.26 -26.74
C PHE A 565 31.64 0.87 -26.46
N ASP A 566 32.23 -0.23 -26.97
CA ASP A 566 31.78 -1.59 -26.62
C ASP A 566 31.95 -1.95 -25.14
N LEU A 567 32.89 -1.28 -24.45
CA LEU A 567 33.22 -1.51 -23.04
C LEU A 567 33.65 -2.96 -22.72
N PHE A 568 34.40 -3.60 -23.62
CA PHE A 568 34.90 -4.96 -23.40
C PHE A 568 35.78 -5.06 -22.13
N GLY A 569 35.45 -5.98 -21.23
CA GLY A 569 36.10 -6.07 -19.92
C GLY A 569 35.35 -5.33 -18.81
N TYR A 570 34.12 -4.87 -19.07
CA TYR A 570 33.26 -4.27 -18.05
C TYR A 570 33.02 -5.23 -16.89
N SER A 571 32.76 -6.51 -17.21
CA SER A 571 32.66 -7.61 -16.25
C SER A 571 33.60 -8.74 -16.66
N VAL A 572 34.20 -9.41 -15.67
CA VAL A 572 35.07 -10.57 -15.88
C VAL A 572 34.80 -11.63 -14.83
N ALA A 573 34.85 -12.90 -15.24
CA ALA A 573 34.78 -14.05 -14.35
C ALA A 573 35.64 -15.21 -14.90
N THR A 574 35.79 -16.27 -14.11
CA THR A 574 36.58 -17.44 -14.51
C THR A 574 35.76 -18.73 -14.49
N LEU A 575 35.95 -19.54 -15.53
CA LEU A 575 35.41 -20.89 -15.64
C LEU A 575 36.59 -21.86 -15.74
N GLY A 576 37.04 -22.39 -14.60
CA GLY A 576 38.31 -23.11 -14.54
C GLY A 576 39.47 -22.22 -14.96
N ASN A 577 40.16 -22.58 -16.05
CA ASN A 577 41.25 -21.78 -16.64
C ASN A 577 40.79 -20.89 -17.80
N ASN A 578 39.49 -20.78 -18.06
CA ASN A 578 38.96 -19.92 -19.12
C ASN A 578 38.48 -18.59 -18.53
N ILE A 579 38.50 -17.56 -19.36
CA ILE A 579 38.17 -16.18 -19.00
C ILE A 579 36.84 -15.83 -19.65
N ILE A 580 35.85 -15.48 -18.84
CA ILE A 580 34.57 -14.94 -19.29
C ILE A 580 34.70 -13.42 -19.29
N VAL A 581 34.31 -12.77 -20.40
CA VAL A 581 34.38 -11.31 -20.54
C VAL A 581 33.08 -10.77 -21.10
N GLY A 582 32.50 -9.78 -20.42
CA GLY A 582 31.35 -9.03 -20.89
C GLY A 582 31.72 -7.74 -21.62
N ALA A 583 30.94 -7.39 -22.63
CA ALA A 583 30.97 -6.14 -23.39
C ALA A 583 29.54 -5.62 -23.53
N PRO A 584 28.97 -4.99 -22.47
CA PRO A 584 27.55 -4.66 -22.40
C PRO A 584 27.10 -3.66 -23.48
N ASN A 585 28.00 -2.82 -23.97
CA ASN A 585 27.65 -1.80 -24.96
C ASN A 585 27.94 -2.24 -26.41
N ASP A 586 28.40 -3.48 -26.60
CA ASP A 586 28.61 -4.05 -27.93
C ASP A 586 27.32 -3.94 -28.75
N SER A 587 27.45 -3.32 -29.93
CA SER A 587 26.30 -2.95 -30.76
C SER A 587 26.10 -3.87 -31.96
N THR A 588 26.70 -5.06 -31.94
CA THR A 588 26.68 -6.01 -33.08
C THR A 588 25.26 -6.44 -33.46
N LEU A 589 24.38 -6.68 -32.48
CA LEU A 589 23.01 -7.15 -32.72
C LEU A 589 21.94 -6.06 -32.53
N ALA A 590 22.16 -5.14 -31.59
CA ALA A 590 21.31 -3.98 -31.33
C ALA A 590 22.16 -2.89 -30.63
N PRO A 591 21.81 -1.60 -30.71
CA PRO A 591 22.55 -0.53 -30.03
C PRO A 591 22.67 -0.80 -28.53
N ALA A 592 23.89 -0.96 -28.01
CA ALA A 592 24.13 -1.39 -26.62
C ALA A 592 23.32 -2.64 -26.19
N GLY A 593 23.12 -3.57 -27.13
CA GLY A 593 22.46 -4.85 -26.88
C GLY A 593 23.35 -5.85 -26.13
N GLY A 594 24.67 -5.67 -26.24
CA GLY A 594 25.68 -6.36 -25.46
C GLY A 594 26.07 -7.74 -25.99
N THR A 595 27.31 -8.14 -25.70
CA THR A 595 27.89 -9.43 -26.07
C THR A 595 28.79 -9.95 -24.93
N ALA A 596 28.88 -11.27 -24.78
CA ALA A 596 29.85 -11.90 -23.89
C ALA A 596 30.71 -12.93 -24.61
N TYR A 597 31.90 -13.18 -24.07
CA TYR A 597 32.93 -13.97 -24.73
C TYR A 597 33.61 -14.93 -23.74
N LEU A 598 34.05 -16.08 -24.23
CA LEU A 598 34.90 -17.03 -23.49
C LEU A 598 36.23 -17.17 -24.19
N PHE A 599 37.32 -17.01 -23.44
CA PHE A 599 38.68 -17.16 -23.93
C PHE A 599 39.44 -18.24 -23.16
N ASP A 600 40.36 -18.91 -23.83
CA ASP A 600 41.34 -19.78 -23.17
C ASP A 600 42.32 -18.90 -22.38
N GLY A 601 42.42 -19.11 -21.07
CA GLY A 601 43.25 -18.26 -20.20
C GLY A 601 44.75 -18.47 -20.32
N ASN A 602 45.22 -19.46 -21.09
CA ASN A 602 46.66 -19.62 -21.36
C ASN A 602 47.09 -18.87 -22.62
N THR A 603 46.26 -18.89 -23.65
CA THR A 603 46.60 -18.43 -25.00
C THR A 603 45.88 -17.14 -25.38
N GLY A 604 44.78 -16.79 -24.72
CA GLY A 604 43.88 -15.71 -25.10
C GLY A 604 43.07 -16.02 -26.35
N GLN A 605 43.05 -17.28 -26.82
CA GLN A 605 42.25 -17.66 -27.98
C GLN A 605 40.76 -17.59 -27.64
N LEU A 606 39.96 -16.97 -28.52
CA LEU A 606 38.51 -17.00 -28.43
C LEU A 606 38.01 -18.44 -28.57
N LEU A 607 37.28 -18.91 -27.56
CA LEU A 607 36.65 -20.22 -27.53
C LEU A 607 35.18 -20.15 -27.94
N GLN A 608 34.44 -19.15 -27.43
CA GLN A 608 33.01 -19.01 -27.67
C GLN A 608 32.58 -17.55 -27.61
N THR A 609 31.60 -17.19 -28.45
CA THR A 609 30.85 -15.93 -28.35
C THR A 609 29.42 -16.25 -27.94
N PHE A 610 28.90 -15.53 -26.94
CA PHE A 610 27.52 -15.60 -26.49
C PHE A 610 26.82 -14.32 -26.88
N LEU A 611 25.78 -14.48 -27.68
CA LEU A 611 24.95 -13.40 -28.18
C LEU A 611 23.69 -13.31 -27.32
N ASN A 612 23.23 -12.10 -27.06
CA ASN A 612 21.94 -11.87 -26.42
C ASN A 612 20.83 -12.62 -27.21
N PRO A 613 20.10 -13.58 -26.60
CA PRO A 613 19.06 -14.34 -27.28
C PRO A 613 17.86 -13.50 -27.73
N ASN A 614 17.64 -12.36 -27.09
CA ASN A 614 16.57 -11.42 -27.39
C ASN A 614 17.13 -9.98 -27.44
N PRO A 615 17.97 -9.64 -28.45
CA PRO A 615 18.70 -8.39 -28.46
C PRO A 615 17.76 -7.20 -28.70
N GLN A 616 17.67 -6.31 -27.71
CA GLN A 616 17.05 -4.99 -27.82
C GLN A 616 18.08 -3.90 -27.55
N ALA A 617 17.70 -2.65 -27.84
CA ALA A 617 18.56 -1.51 -27.55
C ALA A 617 18.66 -1.28 -26.03
N ASN A 618 19.87 -1.03 -25.54
CA ASN A 618 20.19 -0.79 -24.12
C ASN A 618 19.90 -1.99 -23.18
N ASP A 619 20.01 -3.22 -23.66
CA ASP A 619 19.89 -4.42 -22.81
C ASP A 619 21.10 -4.62 -21.90
N PHE A 620 22.26 -4.14 -22.35
CA PHE A 620 23.52 -4.27 -21.63
C PHE A 620 23.89 -5.73 -21.32
N PHE A 621 23.59 -6.67 -22.22
CA PHE A 621 23.95 -8.08 -22.05
C PHE A 621 25.47 -8.25 -21.84
N GLY A 622 25.87 -8.86 -20.73
CA GLY A 622 27.26 -8.93 -20.30
C GLY A 622 27.66 -7.84 -19.30
N ALA A 623 26.71 -7.06 -18.77
CA ALA A 623 26.97 -6.15 -17.66
C ALA A 623 27.49 -6.90 -16.41
N SER A 624 27.05 -8.14 -16.22
CA SER A 624 27.53 -9.03 -15.17
C SER A 624 27.71 -10.46 -15.71
N VAL A 625 28.72 -11.16 -15.20
CA VAL A 625 29.03 -12.54 -15.61
C VAL A 625 29.48 -13.38 -14.42
N ALA A 626 29.10 -14.66 -14.41
CA ALA A 626 29.57 -15.63 -13.42
C ALA A 626 29.67 -17.03 -14.03
N ALA A 627 30.54 -17.87 -13.47
CA ALA A 627 30.51 -19.30 -13.74
C ALA A 627 29.46 -19.99 -12.87
N VAL A 628 28.76 -20.97 -13.44
CA VAL A 628 27.80 -21.84 -12.73
C VAL A 628 28.32 -23.26 -12.83
N GLY A 629 28.31 -24.02 -11.73
CA GLY A 629 28.98 -25.32 -11.61
C GLY A 629 28.96 -26.21 -12.87
N GLY A 630 30.12 -26.80 -13.18
CA GLY A 630 30.37 -27.55 -14.42
C GLY A 630 30.90 -26.64 -15.53
N ASP A 631 30.35 -26.79 -16.74
CA ASP A 631 30.75 -26.05 -17.95
C ASP A 631 29.67 -25.02 -18.34
N ARG A 632 29.24 -24.17 -17.39
CA ARG A 632 28.13 -23.22 -17.59
C ARG A 632 28.50 -21.80 -17.21
N ILE A 633 27.89 -20.85 -17.90
CA ILE A 633 28.12 -19.41 -17.71
C ILE A 633 26.77 -18.73 -17.53
N LEU A 634 26.69 -17.87 -16.53
CA LEU A 634 25.57 -16.97 -16.27
C LEU A 634 25.92 -15.56 -16.73
N ILE A 635 25.02 -14.92 -17.45
CA ILE A 635 25.20 -13.59 -18.02
C ILE A 635 23.96 -12.75 -17.70
N GLY A 636 24.17 -11.60 -17.07
CA GLY A 636 23.11 -10.62 -16.80
C GLY A 636 22.97 -9.61 -17.93
N ALA A 637 21.73 -9.18 -18.14
CA ALA A 637 21.31 -8.12 -19.06
C ALA A 637 20.32 -7.22 -18.30
N PRO A 638 20.80 -6.30 -17.44
CA PRO A 638 19.95 -5.51 -16.56
C PRO A 638 18.90 -4.66 -17.30
N ALA A 639 19.10 -4.42 -18.59
CA ALA A 639 18.33 -3.50 -19.42
C ALA A 639 18.24 -2.07 -18.82
N SER A 640 17.89 -1.10 -19.65
CA SER A 640 17.60 0.26 -19.18
C SER A 640 16.61 0.95 -20.12
N LEU A 641 16.25 2.18 -19.77
CA LEU A 641 15.33 3.02 -20.52
C LEU A 641 15.71 3.07 -22.00
N THR A 642 14.76 2.73 -22.85
CA THR A 642 14.87 3.04 -24.28
C THR A 642 14.77 4.56 -24.47
N PRO A 643 15.42 5.16 -25.48
CA PRO A 643 15.29 6.59 -25.77
C PRO A 643 13.85 7.06 -26.10
N GLY A 644 12.88 6.14 -26.17
CA GLY A 644 11.46 6.39 -26.39
C GLY A 644 10.55 6.05 -25.20
N GLY A 645 11.09 5.74 -24.02
CA GLY A 645 10.31 5.53 -22.79
C GLY A 645 9.65 4.14 -22.62
N GLY A 646 9.97 3.16 -23.47
CA GLY A 646 9.55 1.77 -23.27
C GLY A 646 10.30 1.12 -22.11
N GLN A 647 9.55 0.51 -21.18
CA GLN A 647 10.04 -0.19 -19.99
C GLN A 647 10.61 -1.58 -20.34
N GLN A 648 11.76 -1.94 -19.75
CA GLN A 648 12.36 -3.27 -19.88
C GLN A 648 12.83 -3.78 -18.51
N PRO A 649 12.34 -4.94 -18.05
CA PRO A 649 12.53 -5.35 -16.67
C PRO A 649 13.86 -6.03 -16.34
N GLY A 650 14.77 -6.17 -17.31
CA GLY A 650 16.03 -6.90 -17.16
C GLY A 650 15.85 -8.42 -17.22
N GLU A 651 16.87 -9.11 -17.74
CA GLU A 651 16.90 -10.57 -17.87
C GLU A 651 18.30 -11.12 -17.54
N ALA A 652 18.37 -12.43 -17.28
CA ALA A 652 19.64 -13.15 -17.20
C ALA A 652 19.57 -14.50 -17.90
N TYR A 653 20.73 -15.06 -18.24
CA TYR A 653 20.82 -16.20 -19.13
C TYR A 653 21.90 -17.17 -18.70
N ILE A 654 21.60 -18.47 -18.67
CA ILE A 654 22.61 -19.53 -18.53
C ILE A 654 22.88 -20.15 -19.89
N PHE A 655 24.16 -20.24 -20.25
CA PHE A 655 24.65 -20.94 -21.44
C PHE A 655 25.53 -22.12 -21.08
N ASP A 656 25.54 -23.12 -21.96
CA ASP A 656 26.57 -24.15 -22.00
C ASP A 656 27.84 -23.55 -22.61
N SER A 657 28.96 -23.62 -21.89
CA SER A 657 30.18 -22.92 -22.27
C SER A 657 30.91 -23.55 -23.46
N VAL A 658 30.61 -24.82 -23.77
CA VAL A 658 31.29 -25.60 -24.82
C VAL A 658 30.53 -25.50 -26.14
N THR A 659 29.21 -25.63 -26.08
CA THR A 659 28.34 -25.63 -27.27
C THR A 659 27.80 -24.24 -27.60
N GLY A 660 27.83 -23.30 -26.65
CA GLY A 660 27.20 -21.99 -26.78
C GLY A 660 25.67 -22.04 -26.69
N GLN A 661 25.08 -23.19 -26.36
CA GLN A 661 23.63 -23.35 -26.32
C GLN A 661 23.04 -22.61 -25.10
N LEU A 662 21.96 -21.84 -25.33
CA LEU A 662 21.13 -21.30 -24.26
C LEU A 662 20.47 -22.44 -23.49
N LEU A 663 20.69 -22.49 -22.17
CA LEU A 663 20.14 -23.49 -21.27
C LEU A 663 18.95 -23.00 -20.46
N GLN A 664 18.90 -21.71 -20.12
CA GLN A 664 17.80 -21.10 -19.36
C GLN A 664 17.79 -19.58 -19.48
N THR A 665 16.59 -18.99 -19.54
CA THR A 665 16.35 -17.54 -19.40
C THR A 665 15.65 -17.27 -18.07
N PHE A 666 16.11 -16.26 -17.35
CA PHE A 666 15.51 -15.76 -16.12
C PHE A 666 14.92 -14.40 -16.41
N LYS A 667 13.63 -14.27 -16.18
CA LYS A 667 12.91 -13.01 -16.26
C LYS A 667 12.80 -12.42 -14.86
N ASN A 668 12.79 -11.10 -14.79
CA ASN A 668 12.53 -10.42 -13.54
C ASN A 668 11.19 -10.89 -12.92
N PRO A 669 11.19 -11.44 -11.69
CA PRO A 669 9.99 -11.89 -11.00
C PRO A 669 9.00 -10.76 -10.67
N ILE A 670 9.50 -9.52 -10.55
CA ILE A 670 8.72 -8.33 -10.24
C ILE A 670 8.82 -7.42 -11.47
N PRO A 671 7.80 -7.35 -12.35
CA PRO A 671 7.95 -6.58 -13.59
C PRO A 671 8.00 -5.06 -13.33
N GLY A 672 9.17 -4.44 -13.49
CA GLY A 672 9.41 -2.99 -13.35
C GLY A 672 10.66 -2.52 -14.10
N LEU A 673 11.28 -1.40 -13.71
CA LEU A 673 12.56 -0.91 -14.27
C LEU A 673 13.71 -1.23 -13.32
N ASP A 674 13.84 -2.51 -12.96
CA ASP A 674 14.47 -2.86 -11.70
C ASP A 674 15.96 -3.23 -11.81
N ASN A 675 16.54 -3.06 -13.00
CA ASN A 675 17.91 -3.47 -13.33
C ASN A 675 18.19 -4.96 -13.01
N PHE A 676 17.21 -5.85 -13.20
CA PHE A 676 17.36 -7.28 -12.90
C PHE A 676 18.46 -7.93 -13.75
N GLY A 677 19.49 -8.45 -13.10
CA GLY A 677 20.70 -8.94 -13.78
C GLY A 677 21.91 -8.02 -13.61
N TYR A 678 21.78 -6.93 -12.83
CA TYR A 678 22.89 -6.03 -12.53
C TYR A 678 24.06 -6.75 -11.86
N SER A 679 23.76 -7.64 -10.92
CA SER A 679 24.74 -8.52 -10.28
C SER A 679 24.27 -9.97 -10.36
N VAL A 680 25.23 -10.89 -10.52
CA VAL A 680 24.95 -12.33 -10.65
C VAL A 680 25.99 -13.16 -9.90
N ALA A 681 25.56 -14.25 -9.26
CA ALA A 681 26.46 -15.20 -8.61
C ALA A 681 25.90 -16.64 -8.67
N TRP A 682 26.77 -17.64 -8.58
CA TRP A 682 26.36 -19.04 -8.42
C TRP A 682 26.27 -19.39 -6.94
N SER A 683 25.15 -19.97 -6.50
CA SER A 683 24.91 -20.34 -5.09
C SER A 683 25.86 -21.40 -4.51
N GLY A 684 26.69 -22.04 -5.35
CA GLY A 684 27.52 -23.18 -4.96
C GLY A 684 26.76 -24.52 -4.88
N ILE A 685 25.43 -24.51 -5.06
CA ILE A 685 24.57 -25.70 -4.94
C ILE A 685 23.85 -25.94 -6.27
N GLY A 686 24.09 -27.10 -6.88
CA GLY A 686 23.43 -27.48 -8.12
C GLY A 686 23.61 -26.42 -9.21
N ARG A 687 22.49 -25.94 -9.77
CA ARG A 687 22.49 -24.86 -10.77
C ARG A 687 21.90 -23.55 -10.22
N ASP A 688 21.59 -23.48 -8.93
CA ASP A 688 20.82 -22.35 -8.41
C ASP A 688 21.69 -21.10 -8.39
N ILE A 689 21.10 -19.97 -8.74
CA ILE A 689 21.80 -18.74 -9.05
C ILE A 689 21.17 -17.58 -8.29
N LEU A 690 22.01 -16.60 -7.97
CA LEU A 690 21.61 -15.36 -7.34
C LEU A 690 21.62 -14.25 -8.39
N ILE A 691 20.57 -13.43 -8.40
CA ILE A 691 20.46 -12.26 -9.28
C ILE A 691 20.03 -11.05 -8.46
N GLY A 692 20.72 -9.93 -8.62
CA GLY A 692 20.36 -8.64 -8.04
C GLY A 692 19.56 -7.77 -9.00
N ALA A 693 18.61 -7.03 -8.44
CA ALA A 693 17.76 -6.04 -9.10
C ALA A 693 17.74 -4.76 -8.24
N PRO A 694 18.83 -3.96 -8.25
CA PRO A 694 18.97 -2.79 -7.39
C PRO A 694 17.99 -1.65 -7.70
N GLY A 695 17.31 -1.67 -8.85
CA GLY A 695 16.27 -0.68 -9.15
C GLY A 695 14.86 -1.13 -8.77
N ASP A 696 14.70 -2.24 -8.04
CA ASP A 696 13.36 -2.70 -7.68
C ASP A 696 12.65 -1.69 -6.78
N ASP A 697 11.46 -1.27 -7.23
CA ASP A 697 10.64 -0.24 -6.60
C ASP A 697 9.60 -0.81 -5.60
N SER A 698 9.58 -2.13 -5.38
CA SER A 698 8.55 -2.80 -4.59
C SER A 698 8.46 -2.34 -3.12
N GLY A 699 9.55 -1.79 -2.57
CA GLY A 699 9.61 -1.21 -1.22
C GLY A 699 9.61 0.31 -1.13
N GLY A 700 9.60 1.01 -2.26
CA GLY A 700 10.00 2.42 -2.39
C GLY A 700 10.96 2.60 -3.57
N ILE A 701 11.28 3.85 -3.94
CA ILE A 701 12.05 4.18 -5.16
C ILE A 701 13.45 3.54 -5.10
N ASP A 702 13.84 2.69 -6.04
CA ASP A 702 15.16 2.03 -6.11
C ASP A 702 15.59 1.39 -4.76
N THR A 703 14.63 0.81 -4.02
CA THR A 703 14.92 0.12 -2.75
C THR A 703 15.78 -1.13 -2.99
N GLY A 704 15.50 -1.83 -4.08
CA GLY A 704 16.30 -2.93 -4.60
C GLY A 704 16.01 -4.28 -3.93
N THR A 705 16.21 -5.35 -4.71
CA THR A 705 15.93 -6.74 -4.30
C THR A 705 17.00 -7.69 -4.82
N ALA A 706 17.20 -8.81 -4.13
CA ALA A 706 17.98 -9.94 -4.65
C ALA A 706 17.18 -11.25 -4.61
N PHE A 707 17.42 -12.13 -5.58
CA PHE A 707 16.67 -13.37 -5.76
C PHE A 707 17.62 -14.56 -5.80
N LEU A 708 17.25 -15.65 -5.13
CA LEU A 708 17.75 -16.99 -5.43
C LEU A 708 16.77 -17.68 -6.37
N LEU A 709 17.24 -18.14 -7.53
CA LEU A 709 16.42 -18.82 -8.53
C LEU A 709 16.93 -20.23 -8.81
N ASP A 710 16.00 -21.14 -9.07
CA ASP A 710 16.28 -22.50 -9.51
C ASP A 710 16.86 -22.45 -10.93
N GLY A 711 18.08 -22.97 -11.09
CA GLY A 711 18.82 -22.82 -12.34
C GLY A 711 18.31 -23.65 -13.52
N ILE A 712 17.31 -24.50 -13.32
CA ILE A 712 16.68 -25.34 -14.34
C ILE A 712 15.33 -24.77 -14.75
N THR A 713 14.51 -24.42 -13.78
CA THR A 713 13.12 -24.01 -13.99
C THR A 713 12.96 -22.49 -14.07
N GLY A 714 13.88 -21.72 -13.48
CA GLY A 714 13.77 -20.28 -13.32
C GLY A 714 12.82 -19.85 -12.20
N ALA A 715 12.31 -20.79 -11.39
CA ALA A 715 11.44 -20.45 -10.27
C ALA A 715 12.21 -19.70 -9.17
N VAL A 716 11.57 -18.71 -8.56
CA VAL A 716 12.10 -18.04 -7.36
C VAL A 716 12.07 -19.02 -6.21
N LEU A 717 13.24 -19.24 -5.60
CA LEU A 717 13.42 -20.10 -4.44
C LEU A 717 13.46 -19.28 -3.14
N GLN A 718 13.98 -18.05 -3.20
CA GLN A 718 14.01 -17.11 -2.09
C GLN A 718 14.15 -15.68 -2.63
N THR A 719 13.51 -14.73 -1.95
CA THR A 719 13.69 -13.28 -2.16
C THR A 719 14.37 -12.69 -0.92
N TYR A 720 15.32 -11.77 -1.14
CA TYR A 720 16.03 -11.06 -0.09
C TYR A 720 15.81 -9.57 -0.30
N ASN A 721 15.46 -8.87 0.79
CA ASN A 721 15.23 -7.43 0.82
C ASN A 721 16.06 -6.82 1.95
N ALA A 722 16.41 -5.54 1.82
CA ALA A 722 17.02 -4.80 2.92
C ALA A 722 16.11 -4.84 4.16
N PRO A 723 16.65 -5.00 5.39
CA PRO A 723 15.85 -4.98 6.62
C PRO A 723 15.10 -3.65 6.82
N LYS A 724 15.68 -2.56 6.31
CA LYS A 724 15.07 -1.24 6.20
C LYS A 724 15.04 -0.84 4.73
N MET A 725 13.84 -0.81 4.13
CA MET A 725 13.66 -0.36 2.76
C MET A 725 13.51 1.17 2.75
N GLU A 726 14.52 1.86 2.23
CA GLU A 726 14.50 3.31 2.00
C GLU A 726 14.77 3.59 0.53
N ASP A 727 14.20 4.69 0.04
CA ASP A 727 14.44 5.14 -1.31
C ASP A 727 15.96 5.20 -1.60
N TYR A 728 16.36 4.71 -2.76
CA TYR A 728 17.73 4.68 -3.30
C TYR A 728 18.73 3.80 -2.54
N ASN A 729 18.26 2.84 -1.72
CA ASN A 729 19.11 1.83 -1.08
C ASN A 729 19.95 1.02 -2.08
N GLN A 730 19.37 0.71 -3.24
CA GLN A 730 19.98 -0.11 -4.29
C GLN A 730 20.45 -1.48 -3.80
N PHE A 731 19.65 -2.12 -2.95
CA PHE A 731 19.94 -3.45 -2.44
C PHE A 731 20.03 -4.47 -3.59
N GLY A 732 21.05 -5.33 -3.56
CA GLY A 732 21.30 -6.28 -4.66
C GLY A 732 22.30 -5.78 -5.69
N GLN A 733 22.87 -4.58 -5.53
CA GLN A 733 23.93 -4.09 -6.42
C GLN A 733 25.18 -4.98 -6.41
N ALA A 734 25.51 -5.58 -5.27
CA ALA A 734 26.60 -6.54 -5.15
C ALA A 734 26.14 -7.79 -4.41
N ILE A 735 26.53 -8.97 -4.89
CA ILE A 735 26.18 -10.25 -4.30
C ILE A 735 27.42 -11.14 -4.20
N ALA A 736 27.63 -11.75 -3.04
CA ALA A 736 28.66 -12.76 -2.82
C ALA A 736 28.13 -13.88 -1.91
N LEU A 737 28.92 -14.95 -1.74
CA LEU A 737 28.62 -16.02 -0.79
C LEU A 737 29.68 -16.11 0.30
N ILE A 738 29.26 -16.56 1.48
CA ILE A 738 30.16 -16.97 2.57
C ILE A 738 29.62 -18.25 3.19
N GLY A 739 30.31 -19.38 2.97
CA GLY A 739 29.79 -20.68 3.40
C GLY A 739 28.45 -21.00 2.74
N ASN A 740 27.40 -21.15 3.57
CA ASN A 740 26.02 -21.42 3.13
C ASN A 740 25.13 -20.17 3.15
N ASP A 741 25.73 -18.98 3.28
CA ASP A 741 25.01 -17.72 3.40
C ASP A 741 25.29 -16.83 2.20
N VAL A 742 24.35 -15.94 1.91
CA VAL A 742 24.48 -14.90 0.89
C VAL A 742 24.80 -13.57 1.55
N LEU A 743 25.70 -12.82 0.93
CA LEU A 743 26.01 -11.43 1.25
C LEU A 743 25.41 -10.55 0.16
N VAL A 744 24.63 -9.55 0.56
CA VAL A 744 24.03 -8.58 -0.36
C VAL A 744 24.42 -7.17 0.06
N GLY A 745 24.98 -6.41 -0.88
CA GLY A 745 25.36 -5.02 -0.70
C GLY A 745 24.22 -4.06 -1.08
N SER A 746 24.14 -2.94 -0.37
CA SER A 746 23.15 -1.88 -0.54
C SER A 746 23.81 -0.52 -0.34
N PRO A 747 24.43 0.07 -1.38
CA PRO A 747 25.28 1.24 -1.23
C PRO A 747 24.59 2.58 -0.95
N GLY A 748 23.29 2.73 -1.22
CA GLY A 748 22.54 3.92 -0.77
C GLY A 748 22.96 5.25 -1.42
N TYR A 749 23.14 5.32 -2.75
CA TYR A 749 23.70 6.51 -3.41
C TYR A 749 22.85 7.78 -3.16
N GLY A 750 23.49 8.86 -2.69
CA GLY A 750 22.95 10.22 -2.76
C GLY A 750 22.01 10.66 -1.64
N LEU A 751 21.81 9.87 -0.59
CA LEU A 751 21.10 10.26 0.63
C LEU A 751 22.02 10.13 1.86
N ALA A 752 21.66 10.78 2.98
CA ALA A 752 22.39 10.75 4.25
C ALA A 752 22.46 9.36 4.93
N ASN A 753 22.13 8.29 4.19
CA ASN A 753 21.95 6.94 4.70
C ASN A 753 23.23 6.13 4.52
N LEU A 754 23.64 5.50 5.63
CA LEU A 754 24.82 4.66 5.73
C LEU A 754 24.55 3.38 4.92
N GLY A 755 25.08 3.29 3.69
CA GLY A 755 25.05 2.06 2.91
C GLY A 755 25.44 0.84 3.76
N GLY A 756 24.90 -0.33 3.40
CA GLY A 756 24.95 -1.54 4.22
C GLY A 756 25.41 -2.78 3.47
N THR A 757 25.77 -3.80 4.23
CA THR A 757 25.90 -5.17 3.72
C THR A 757 25.18 -6.12 4.67
N PHE A 758 24.38 -7.01 4.10
CA PHE A 758 23.46 -7.86 4.84
C PHE A 758 23.76 -9.33 4.54
N ARG A 759 23.83 -10.14 5.59
CA ARG A 759 24.10 -11.59 5.49
C ARG A 759 22.84 -12.36 5.78
N TYR A 760 22.42 -13.20 4.84
CA TYR A 760 21.23 -14.04 4.98
C TYR A 760 21.57 -15.52 4.82
N GLU A 761 20.84 -16.38 5.52
CA GLU A 761 20.82 -17.81 5.24
C GLU A 761 20.25 -18.07 3.83
N LEU A 762 20.98 -18.83 3.00
CA LEU A 762 20.70 -18.96 1.56
C LEU A 762 19.33 -19.55 1.17
N ARG A 763 18.64 -20.28 2.05
CA ARG A 763 17.36 -20.95 1.69
C ARG A 763 16.17 -20.46 2.49
N THR A 764 16.40 -20.07 3.73
CA THR A 764 15.35 -19.58 4.63
C THR A 764 15.14 -18.08 4.45
N GLY A 765 16.16 -17.34 3.98
CA GLY A 765 16.11 -15.89 3.90
C GLY A 765 16.23 -15.19 5.25
N ASN A 766 16.54 -15.93 6.32
CA ASN A 766 16.71 -15.33 7.64
C ASN A 766 17.93 -14.40 7.64
N LEU A 767 17.75 -13.18 8.14
CA LEU A 767 18.86 -12.26 8.37
C LEU A 767 19.74 -12.81 9.50
N VAL A 768 21.02 -12.97 9.23
CA VAL A 768 22.02 -13.48 10.18
C VAL A 768 22.80 -12.33 10.80
N GLN A 769 23.15 -11.32 10.00
CA GLN A 769 23.99 -10.22 10.44
C GLN A 769 23.87 -9.01 9.51
N THR A 770 23.78 -7.82 10.09
CA THR A 770 23.94 -6.54 9.38
C THR A 770 25.34 -5.97 9.63
N TYR A 771 25.96 -5.46 8.57
CA TYR A 771 27.22 -4.72 8.60
C TYR A 771 26.97 -3.29 8.10
N LEU A 772 27.19 -2.32 8.97
CA LEU A 772 26.99 -0.90 8.68
C LEU A 772 28.34 -0.18 8.57
N SER A 773 28.33 0.96 7.87
CA SER A 773 29.51 1.82 7.79
C SER A 773 29.98 2.24 9.19
N PRO A 774 31.27 2.03 9.55
CA PRO A 774 31.82 2.44 10.84
C PRO A 774 32.11 3.96 10.91
N VAL A 775 31.96 4.68 9.78
CA VAL A 775 32.15 6.13 9.71
C VAL A 775 30.77 6.77 9.62
N THR A 776 30.41 7.56 10.64
CA THR A 776 29.22 8.42 10.62
C THR A 776 29.45 9.54 9.61
N ASP A 777 28.45 9.77 8.75
CA ASP A 777 28.38 10.85 7.78
C ASP A 777 28.93 12.17 8.35
N ASN A 778 30.05 12.64 7.79
CA ASN A 778 30.69 13.92 8.08
C ASN A 778 30.22 15.02 7.12
N ALA A 779 28.98 14.90 6.62
CA ALA A 779 28.29 15.72 5.62
C ALA A 779 28.72 15.45 4.16
N ASP A 780 29.03 14.20 3.80
CA ASP A 780 29.30 13.75 2.43
C ASP A 780 28.17 12.86 1.91
N THR A 781 27.62 13.19 0.74
CA THR A 781 26.45 12.54 0.14
C THR A 781 26.77 11.24 -0.62
N ASP A 782 28.06 10.86 -0.73
CA ASP A 782 28.52 9.79 -1.65
C ASP A 782 29.10 8.54 -0.92
N LEU A 783 28.63 8.23 0.28
CA LEU A 783 29.07 7.08 1.10
C LEU A 783 28.55 5.72 0.59
N ASN A 784 29.14 5.21 -0.50
CA ASN A 784 28.70 3.98 -1.19
C ASN A 784 29.17 2.67 -0.52
N PHE A 785 28.92 2.49 0.79
CA PHE A 785 29.30 1.29 1.53
C PHE A 785 28.47 0.07 1.09
N GLY A 786 29.12 -1.00 0.61
CA GLY A 786 28.42 -2.17 0.07
C GLY A 786 28.36 -2.22 -1.46
N ALA A 787 28.97 -1.25 -2.16
CA ALA A 787 29.03 -1.24 -3.62
C ALA A 787 29.76 -2.45 -4.22
N SER A 788 30.64 -3.09 -3.44
CA SER A 788 31.18 -4.41 -3.76
C SER A 788 31.35 -5.24 -2.49
N VAL A 789 31.13 -6.55 -2.61
CA VAL A 789 31.24 -7.49 -1.48
C VAL A 789 32.02 -8.73 -1.90
N ALA A 790 32.83 -9.25 -1.00
CA ALA A 790 33.55 -10.51 -1.20
C ALA A 790 33.80 -11.21 0.15
N SER A 791 34.09 -12.51 0.10
CA SER A 791 34.51 -13.27 1.27
C SER A 791 35.83 -13.99 1.02
N VAL A 792 36.70 -14.01 2.04
CA VAL A 792 37.95 -14.77 2.03
C VAL A 792 38.08 -15.51 3.35
N ALA A 793 37.96 -16.84 3.31
CA ALA A 793 37.84 -17.67 4.50
C ALA A 793 36.68 -17.19 5.42
N ASN A 794 36.98 -16.66 6.59
CA ASN A 794 36.00 -16.11 7.53
C ASN A 794 35.92 -14.58 7.52
N LEU A 795 36.64 -13.92 6.60
CA LEU A 795 36.58 -12.46 6.46
C LEU A 795 35.52 -12.07 5.43
N ILE A 796 34.73 -11.08 5.79
CA ILE A 796 33.82 -10.37 4.88
C ILE A 796 34.47 -9.04 4.53
N LEU A 797 34.53 -8.77 3.23
CA LEU A 797 35.16 -7.58 2.67
C LEU A 797 34.07 -6.73 2.03
N VAL A 798 33.98 -5.48 2.46
CA VAL A 798 32.98 -4.53 1.96
C VAL A 798 33.68 -3.32 1.37
N GLY A 799 33.50 -3.12 0.06
CA GLY A 799 34.02 -1.97 -0.66
C GLY A 799 33.23 -0.70 -0.36
N VAL A 800 33.95 0.43 -0.26
CA VAL A 800 33.40 1.77 -0.05
C VAL A 800 34.07 2.73 -1.03
N PRO A 801 33.72 2.71 -2.33
CA PRO A 801 34.44 3.46 -3.36
C PRO A 801 34.39 4.99 -3.19
N GLY A 802 33.37 5.50 -2.52
CA GLY A 802 33.10 6.94 -2.38
C GLY A 802 33.59 7.60 -1.09
N LEU A 803 34.18 6.87 -0.14
CA LEU A 803 34.56 7.41 1.19
C LEU A 803 35.49 8.65 1.10
N ASP A 804 35.02 9.82 1.58
CA ASP A 804 35.82 11.04 1.76
C ASP A 804 35.87 11.45 3.24
N THR A 805 37.06 11.55 3.83
CA THR A 805 37.19 12.09 5.19
C THR A 805 37.89 13.45 5.26
N THR A 806 38.00 14.21 4.14
CA THR A 806 38.18 15.68 3.99
C THR A 806 39.01 16.13 2.74
N LEU A 807 38.58 15.83 1.49
CA LEU A 807 39.14 16.10 0.14
C LEU A 807 40.01 14.99 -0.48
N PRO A 808 40.04 14.89 -1.83
CA PRO A 808 38.96 14.53 -2.74
C PRO A 808 38.90 12.98 -2.82
N SER A 809 37.76 12.39 -2.46
CA SER A 809 37.34 10.96 -2.50
C SER A 809 38.42 9.88 -2.76
N VAL A 810 38.81 9.14 -1.71
CA VAL A 810 39.77 8.02 -1.77
C VAL A 810 39.18 6.81 -1.03
N GLY A 811 38.35 6.03 -1.72
CA GLY A 811 37.62 4.88 -1.18
C GLY A 811 38.42 3.86 -0.36
N ALA A 812 37.70 2.93 0.27
CA ALA A 812 38.25 1.95 1.21
C ALA A 812 37.65 0.54 1.04
N VAL A 813 38.24 -0.45 1.73
CA VAL A 813 37.64 -1.78 1.91
C VAL A 813 37.65 -2.14 3.38
N ASN A 814 36.48 -2.29 3.98
CA ASN A 814 36.34 -2.68 5.38
C ASN A 814 36.31 -4.20 5.53
N GLN A 815 36.93 -4.69 6.60
CA GLN A 815 37.03 -6.11 6.92
C GLN A 815 36.22 -6.40 8.17
N PHE A 816 35.37 -7.43 8.10
CA PHE A 816 34.56 -7.94 9.21
C PHE A 816 34.84 -9.44 9.39
N VAL A 817 34.62 -9.95 10.61
CA VAL A 817 34.77 -11.36 10.99
C VAL A 817 33.43 -11.95 11.34
#